data_AF-A0A7Y9J3W8-F1
#
_entry.id   AF-A0A7Y9J3W8-F1
#
_cell.length_a   1.000
_cell.length_b   1.000
_cell.length_c   1.000
_cell.angle_alpha   90.00
_cell.angle_beta   90.00
_cell.angle_gamma   90.00
#
_symmetry.space_group_name_H-M   'P 1'
#
loop_
_entity.id
_entity.type
_entity.pdbx_description
1 polymer ?
#
loop_
_entity_poly.entity_id
_entity_poly.type
_entity_poly.pdbx_seq_one_letter_code
_entity_poly.pdbx_strand_id
1 'polypeptide(L)'
;MSLHVLVVELPAYRPLDTLADLVAEGVRISLLARDPESAVRAAGGDPDGVLTRCIAADPEDTGTAADAVLAACADDPVHGVICTWHGSLVAAARLAQRLGLPHEEPDRLDRLQDKAEMRALLAAAGLDDTEFRRVTDARSLTDAVAALRPPLVVKPCRGSGSIGVHMVDTPEDVSAIGADGLAAPLLVERRLAGRLCSAELVVDGPEITVLGMTSRFPGPVDGVVELGGAFPAVPDGAGPALALARRVVAALGLRRSVVHVELMLTPFGPRVVEVNTRAPGNVVLRLMSRALGRTVALDMVRLACGLPASQEVLPVGQVALLQVVAEVDGRLRRAVLPPPGPRAGGRVLEAALSAEPGQAVRRPRTNRDRLGHVLVHADSVAELDTLVAAVTEEIALDVEPDPVPTTEAPVALLLRVRGTVDESTAGRYLTGAAAATSRFAVSGDLPPQAAALLARLAPGRASRPPSGTAEAPVAVLELGRTPRCAPWSGAGIGAVVGRLLDGTLHDAVVLLADGPVWRAVDVEDPAVVDPVLRFLDGEGDGPVALRIGDGSSRLLAHVDGDLLAIHARHRGRDLVADCARDALHRVGVPVRPGAGRGCATALAPLGLPGGRVRVVAAPDVVELRRRAEVAEAVVPVDDGQVVEDGRDDAGRDATGWVVIARPGINDTDGVVTAAAAVATSARLRTEALDRCHVLVLDRLGPATLVRSDGLLLDPARFRTTVFSAAPVSVWSPGATPDAVHTVDVFDPSAVVALADAVHRVRPVDRVVAASERLLDTAARLRARFGLPGADVAHVARYTDKAVMKQLASAAGIRHAPGSVVHDGDDVHAALARWGRIVLKPRRSSGSQGVTVCADVPQVEAWIAGSLAPGRFLVEAHVSGAMVHVDALVVGGRVRAWDASRYVRDTLAYQRGAPLSSVSVEEAGRDAYRAVLEAVVAAWDACDEVLHLEVFDDPDGPVFCEVAARPGGAGVVDAFRATRGVDLRHARVLLDVGGDVEELFGEPTAAHAGWTVLYSSGGRLAHYDDRPVAEAAAVRTVPCVGDVVPPSRFSGTGMSKYVFAAPCPDEVAELVALAEAGVVATFEEEDR
;
A
#
# COMPACT_ATOMS: atom_id res chain seq x y z
N MET A 1 11.74 -28.40 -25.78
CA MET A 1 10.84 -29.50 -26.20
C MET A 1 9.48 -28.88 -26.49
N SER A 2 8.80 -29.25 -27.57
CA SER A 2 7.42 -28.82 -27.82
C SER A 2 6.50 -29.61 -26.90
N LEU A 3 5.90 -28.96 -25.90
CA LEU A 3 4.97 -29.59 -24.97
C LEU A 3 3.64 -29.84 -25.67
N HIS A 4 3.01 -30.98 -25.39
CA HIS A 4 1.67 -31.34 -25.86
C HIS A 4 0.82 -31.67 -24.66
N VAL A 5 -0.28 -30.94 -24.44
CA VAL A 5 -1.17 -31.15 -23.29
C VAL A 5 -2.58 -31.47 -23.73
N LEU A 6 -3.27 -32.22 -22.87
CA LEU A 6 -4.70 -32.48 -22.99
C LEU A 6 -5.48 -31.49 -22.12
N VAL A 7 -6.44 -30.77 -22.71
CA VAL A 7 -7.42 -29.95 -21.98
C VAL A 7 -8.70 -30.77 -21.81
N VAL A 8 -9.16 -30.92 -20.57
CA VAL A 8 -10.41 -31.64 -20.25
C VAL A 8 -11.55 -30.63 -20.08
N GLU A 9 -12.50 -30.70 -21.01
CA GLU A 9 -13.62 -29.78 -21.20
C GLU A 9 -13.23 -28.31 -21.43
N LEU A 10 -14.12 -27.59 -22.12
CA LEU A 10 -14.00 -26.15 -22.31
C LEU A 10 -15.12 -25.46 -21.52
N PRO A 11 -14.82 -24.45 -20.68
CA PRO A 11 -15.87 -23.66 -20.05
C PRO A 11 -16.63 -22.82 -21.10
N ALA A 12 -17.86 -22.45 -20.78
CA ALA A 12 -18.77 -21.80 -21.72
C ALA A 12 -18.38 -20.36 -22.16
N TYR A 13 -17.38 -19.72 -21.55
CA TYR A 13 -17.04 -18.32 -21.82
C TYR A 13 -15.61 -18.17 -22.35
N ARG A 14 -15.48 -17.90 -23.66
CA ARG A 14 -14.23 -17.64 -24.42
C ARG A 14 -12.97 -18.36 -23.91
N PRO A 15 -13.00 -19.69 -23.75
CA PRO A 15 -11.89 -20.44 -23.18
C PRO A 15 -10.66 -20.49 -24.08
N LEU A 16 -10.86 -20.40 -25.40
CA LEU A 16 -9.79 -20.58 -26.39
C LEU A 16 -8.79 -19.45 -26.39
N ASP A 17 -9.17 -18.23 -25.99
CA ASP A 17 -8.23 -17.13 -25.99
C ASP A 17 -7.08 -17.33 -24.98
N THR A 18 -7.35 -17.96 -23.83
CA THR A 18 -6.31 -18.31 -22.84
C THR A 18 -5.42 -19.46 -23.35
N LEU A 19 -6.00 -20.36 -24.15
CA LEU A 19 -5.25 -21.44 -24.81
C LEU A 19 -4.40 -20.90 -25.97
N ALA A 20 -4.82 -19.84 -26.65
CA ALA A 20 -4.04 -19.18 -27.69
C ALA A 20 -2.72 -18.59 -27.13
N ASP A 21 -2.76 -18.01 -25.93
CA ASP A 21 -1.54 -17.57 -25.23
C ASP A 21 -0.56 -18.74 -25.01
N LEU A 22 -1.05 -19.95 -24.68
CA LEU A 22 -0.22 -21.14 -24.55
C LEU A 22 0.35 -21.62 -25.90
N VAL A 23 -0.41 -21.53 -26.99
CA VAL A 23 0.07 -21.86 -28.33
C VAL A 23 1.18 -20.90 -28.76
N ALA A 24 1.08 -19.61 -28.42
CA ALA A 24 2.14 -18.63 -28.65
C ALA A 24 3.44 -18.97 -27.89
N GLU A 25 3.33 -19.63 -26.74
CA GLU A 25 4.46 -20.19 -25.97
C GLU A 25 4.98 -21.54 -26.52
N GLY A 26 4.43 -22.00 -27.65
CA GLY A 26 4.84 -23.25 -28.33
C GLY A 26 4.23 -24.53 -27.74
N VAL A 27 3.14 -24.41 -26.96
CA VAL A 27 2.39 -25.55 -26.43
C VAL A 27 1.36 -26.02 -27.46
N ARG A 28 1.32 -27.33 -27.71
CA ARG A 28 0.30 -27.97 -28.53
C ARG A 28 -0.82 -28.48 -27.64
N ILE A 29 -2.07 -28.39 -28.09
CA ILE A 29 -3.24 -28.59 -27.23
C ILE A 29 -4.21 -29.54 -27.91
N SER A 30 -4.58 -30.63 -27.25
CA SER A 30 -5.69 -31.50 -27.65
C SER A 30 -6.86 -31.33 -26.67
N LEU A 31 -8.10 -31.35 -27.16
CA LEU A 31 -9.31 -31.25 -26.35
C LEU A 31 -9.94 -32.63 -26.14
N LEU A 32 -10.28 -32.96 -24.88
CA LEU A 32 -11.16 -34.07 -24.52
C LEU A 32 -12.51 -33.53 -24.03
N ALA A 33 -13.60 -33.97 -24.65
CA ALA A 33 -14.96 -33.67 -24.18
C ALA A 33 -15.95 -34.76 -24.65
N ARG A 34 -17.13 -34.84 -24.02
CA ARG A 34 -18.22 -35.74 -24.48
C ARG A 34 -18.62 -35.45 -25.93
N ASP A 35 -18.73 -34.17 -26.24
CA ASP A 35 -19.04 -33.64 -27.57
C ASP A 35 -18.11 -32.44 -27.86
N PRO A 36 -16.91 -32.70 -28.41
CA PRO A 36 -15.93 -31.66 -28.69
C PRO A 36 -16.42 -30.64 -29.72
N GLU A 37 -17.22 -31.06 -30.70
CA GLU A 37 -17.73 -30.16 -31.74
C GLU A 37 -18.70 -29.13 -31.15
N SER A 38 -19.60 -29.59 -30.27
CA SER A 38 -20.50 -28.70 -29.54
C SER A 38 -19.75 -27.79 -28.57
N ALA A 39 -18.74 -28.32 -27.85
CA ALA A 39 -17.91 -27.53 -26.95
C ALA A 39 -17.15 -26.41 -27.67
N VAL A 40 -16.52 -26.71 -28.81
CA VAL A 40 -15.81 -25.72 -29.63
C VAL A 40 -16.79 -24.69 -30.20
N ARG A 41 -17.97 -25.11 -30.64
CA ARG A 41 -19.01 -24.19 -31.12
C ARG A 41 -19.51 -23.26 -30.02
N ALA A 42 -19.75 -23.78 -28.83
CA ALA A 42 -20.14 -22.99 -27.66
C ALA A 42 -19.04 -22.02 -27.21
N ALA A 43 -17.77 -22.36 -27.46
CA ALA A 43 -16.62 -21.51 -27.22
C ALA A 43 -16.41 -20.40 -28.28
N GLY A 44 -17.23 -20.35 -29.33
CA GLY A 44 -17.12 -19.37 -30.43
C GLY A 44 -16.40 -19.88 -31.68
N GLY A 45 -16.13 -21.18 -31.77
CA GLY A 45 -15.34 -21.80 -32.85
C GLY A 45 -13.83 -21.76 -32.59
N ASP A 46 -13.05 -22.47 -33.39
CA ASP A 46 -11.57 -22.45 -33.36
C ASP A 46 -11.00 -21.87 -34.67
N PRO A 47 -11.16 -20.55 -34.91
CA PRO A 47 -10.73 -19.94 -36.17
C PRO A 47 -9.21 -19.90 -36.34
N ASP A 48 -8.47 -19.89 -35.23
CA ASP A 48 -7.00 -19.73 -35.21
C ASP A 48 -6.27 -21.08 -35.15
N GLY A 49 -7.00 -22.21 -35.13
CA GLY A 49 -6.42 -23.55 -35.07
C GLY A 49 -5.65 -23.80 -33.77
N VAL A 50 -6.16 -23.30 -32.65
CA VAL A 50 -5.58 -23.46 -31.32
C VAL A 50 -5.54 -24.94 -30.92
N LEU A 51 -6.56 -25.71 -31.31
CA LEU A 51 -6.67 -27.13 -30.99
C LEU A 51 -6.01 -27.98 -32.08
N THR A 52 -5.05 -28.79 -31.67
CA THR A 52 -4.39 -29.78 -32.54
C THR A 52 -5.31 -30.96 -32.83
N ARG A 53 -6.09 -31.42 -31.84
CA ARG A 53 -7.05 -32.53 -31.96
C ARG A 53 -8.25 -32.35 -31.03
N CYS A 54 -9.37 -32.95 -31.42
CA CYS A 54 -10.58 -33.09 -30.61
C CYS A 54 -10.89 -34.57 -30.41
N ILE A 55 -11.05 -35.00 -29.15
CA ILE A 55 -11.22 -36.39 -28.74
C ILE A 55 -12.58 -36.51 -28.04
N ALA A 56 -13.46 -37.33 -28.60
CA ALA A 56 -14.81 -37.54 -28.07
C ALA A 56 -14.83 -38.71 -27.08
N ALA A 57 -14.94 -38.41 -25.79
CA ALA A 57 -15.15 -39.40 -24.72
C ALA A 57 -15.72 -38.72 -23.47
N ASP A 58 -16.37 -39.48 -22.59
CA ASP A 58 -16.83 -38.98 -21.29
C ASP A 58 -15.63 -38.83 -20.33
N PRO A 59 -15.28 -37.61 -19.87
CA PRO A 59 -14.18 -37.42 -18.93
C PRO A 59 -14.39 -38.16 -17.60
N GLU A 60 -15.65 -38.40 -17.20
CA GLU A 60 -15.97 -39.13 -15.97
C GLU A 60 -15.70 -40.64 -16.10
N ASP A 61 -15.80 -41.20 -17.31
CA ASP A 61 -15.36 -42.56 -17.60
C ASP A 61 -13.87 -42.57 -17.98
N THR A 62 -13.04 -42.36 -16.95
CA THR A 62 -11.59 -42.23 -17.09
C THR A 62 -10.90 -43.42 -17.74
N GLY A 63 -11.52 -44.62 -17.73
CA GLY A 63 -11.01 -45.79 -18.43
C GLY A 63 -11.15 -45.63 -19.95
N THR A 64 -12.38 -45.44 -20.42
CA THR A 64 -12.67 -45.22 -21.84
C THR A 64 -12.00 -43.95 -22.36
N ALA A 65 -11.94 -42.88 -21.56
CA ALA A 65 -11.25 -41.66 -21.92
C ALA A 65 -9.74 -41.86 -22.09
N ALA A 66 -9.09 -42.62 -21.21
CA ALA A 66 -7.66 -42.92 -21.35
C ALA A 66 -7.37 -43.72 -22.63
N ASP A 67 -8.18 -44.73 -22.93
CA ASP A 67 -8.03 -45.53 -24.15
C ASP A 67 -8.21 -44.66 -25.41
N ALA A 68 -9.20 -43.76 -25.41
CA ALA A 68 -9.43 -42.82 -26.51
C ALA A 68 -8.25 -41.85 -26.70
N VAL A 69 -7.68 -41.33 -25.62
CA VAL A 69 -6.50 -40.44 -25.65
C VAL A 69 -5.27 -41.18 -26.17
N LEU A 70 -4.99 -42.38 -25.66
CA LEU A 70 -3.86 -43.19 -26.12
C LEU A 70 -3.96 -43.54 -27.61
N ALA A 71 -5.18 -43.85 -28.09
CA ALA A 71 -5.41 -44.12 -29.51
C ALA A 71 -5.25 -42.87 -30.38
N ALA A 72 -5.83 -41.74 -29.98
CA ALA A 72 -5.82 -40.50 -30.77
C ALA A 72 -4.45 -39.79 -30.77
N CYS A 73 -3.64 -39.99 -29.73
CA CYS A 73 -2.34 -39.35 -29.53
C CYS A 73 -1.16 -40.35 -29.61
N ALA A 74 -1.34 -41.51 -30.28
CA ALA A 74 -0.30 -42.54 -30.36
C ALA A 74 1.02 -42.03 -31.00
N ASP A 75 0.91 -41.29 -32.10
CA ASP A 75 2.07 -40.72 -32.82
C ASP A 75 2.61 -39.43 -32.18
N ASP A 76 1.92 -38.93 -31.15
CA ASP A 76 2.19 -37.64 -30.53
C ASP A 76 1.67 -37.60 -29.08
N PRO A 77 2.33 -38.31 -28.16
CA PRO A 77 1.84 -38.49 -26.80
C PRO A 77 1.65 -37.16 -26.04
N VAL A 78 0.61 -37.11 -25.21
CA VAL A 78 0.39 -35.99 -24.29
C VAL A 78 1.36 -36.08 -23.11
N HIS A 79 1.88 -34.94 -22.69
CA HIS A 79 2.86 -34.80 -21.61
C HIS A 79 2.21 -34.39 -20.29
N GLY A 80 0.98 -33.87 -20.33
CA GLY A 80 0.23 -33.42 -19.17
C GLY A 80 -1.26 -33.25 -19.47
N VAL A 81 -2.07 -33.25 -18.42
CA VAL A 81 -3.51 -33.00 -18.49
C VAL A 81 -3.81 -31.74 -17.66
N ILE A 82 -4.48 -30.77 -18.27
CA ILE A 82 -4.92 -29.54 -17.61
C ILE A 82 -6.45 -29.44 -17.64
N CYS A 83 -7.00 -28.76 -16.64
CA CYS A 83 -8.42 -28.45 -16.57
C CYS A 83 -8.60 -27.02 -16.05
N THR A 84 -9.48 -26.25 -16.71
CA THR A 84 -9.80 -24.87 -16.35
C THR A 84 -11.23 -24.75 -15.78
N TRP A 85 -12.01 -25.84 -15.79
CA TRP A 85 -13.37 -25.89 -15.30
C TRP A 85 -13.49 -26.73 -14.02
N HIS A 86 -14.18 -26.18 -13.01
CA HIS A 86 -14.25 -26.80 -11.68
C HIS A 86 -14.86 -28.20 -11.69
N GLY A 87 -15.90 -28.45 -12.50
CA GLY A 87 -16.63 -29.72 -12.44
C GLY A 87 -15.89 -30.92 -13.02
N SER A 88 -14.88 -30.72 -13.87
CA SER A 88 -14.06 -31.81 -14.43
C SER A 88 -12.68 -31.90 -13.78
N LEU A 89 -12.40 -31.12 -12.73
CA LEU A 89 -11.08 -31.10 -12.11
C LEU A 89 -10.66 -32.48 -11.58
N VAL A 90 -11.59 -33.17 -10.91
CA VAL A 90 -11.36 -34.52 -10.37
C VAL A 90 -11.22 -35.54 -11.49
N ALA A 91 -12.09 -35.47 -12.51
CA ALA A 91 -12.02 -36.32 -13.69
C ALA A 91 -10.68 -36.18 -14.44
N ALA A 92 -10.20 -34.95 -14.62
CA ALA A 92 -8.91 -34.67 -15.23
C ALA A 92 -7.73 -35.24 -14.43
N ALA A 93 -7.77 -35.11 -13.09
CA ALA A 93 -6.74 -35.68 -12.21
C ALA A 93 -6.72 -37.23 -12.27
N ARG A 94 -7.90 -37.87 -12.27
CA ARG A 94 -8.03 -39.33 -12.44
C ARG A 94 -7.55 -39.80 -13.81
N LEU A 95 -7.87 -39.05 -14.87
CA LEU A 95 -7.40 -39.35 -16.22
C LEU A 95 -5.87 -39.24 -16.29
N ALA A 96 -5.28 -38.18 -15.76
CA ALA A 96 -3.84 -38.01 -15.67
C ALA A 96 -3.18 -39.17 -14.90
N GLN A 97 -3.75 -39.57 -13.77
CA GLN A 97 -3.32 -40.74 -13.01
C GLN A 97 -3.35 -42.01 -13.85
N ARG A 98 -4.41 -42.22 -14.64
CA ARG A 98 -4.57 -43.41 -15.49
C ARG A 98 -3.57 -43.45 -16.65
N LEU A 99 -3.23 -42.28 -17.19
CA LEU A 99 -2.21 -42.10 -18.22
C LEU A 99 -0.78 -42.15 -17.66
N GLY A 100 -0.59 -42.26 -16.34
CA GLY A 100 0.71 -42.25 -15.70
C GLY A 100 1.41 -40.88 -15.71
N LEU A 101 0.64 -39.81 -15.86
CA LEU A 101 1.14 -38.43 -15.95
C LEU A 101 1.14 -37.75 -14.57
N PRO A 102 1.94 -36.67 -14.38
CA PRO A 102 1.88 -35.84 -13.19
C PRO A 102 0.46 -35.34 -12.88
N HIS A 103 0.03 -35.51 -11.63
CA HIS A 103 -1.32 -35.14 -11.18
C HIS A 103 -1.32 -34.78 -9.69
N GLU A 104 -2.35 -34.06 -9.29
CA GLU A 104 -2.75 -33.97 -7.88
C GLU A 104 -3.56 -35.19 -7.47
N GLU A 105 -3.52 -35.53 -6.18
CA GLU A 105 -4.20 -36.71 -5.64
C GLU A 105 -5.73 -36.55 -5.80
N PRO A 106 -6.41 -37.42 -6.59
CA PRO A 106 -7.81 -37.18 -6.96
C PRO A 106 -8.80 -37.19 -5.80
N ASP A 107 -8.59 -38.04 -4.79
CA ASP A 107 -9.52 -38.14 -3.66
C ASP A 107 -9.40 -36.93 -2.74
N ARG A 108 -8.18 -36.41 -2.53
CA ARG A 108 -7.93 -35.12 -1.89
C ARG A 108 -8.62 -34.01 -2.65
N LEU A 109 -8.41 -33.91 -3.98
CA LEU A 109 -9.04 -32.88 -4.79
C LEU A 109 -10.57 -32.91 -4.66
N ASP A 110 -11.17 -34.10 -4.72
CA ASP A 110 -12.63 -34.26 -4.59
C ASP A 110 -13.16 -33.76 -3.26
N ARG A 111 -12.47 -34.10 -2.15
CA ARG A 111 -12.83 -33.60 -0.82
C ARG A 111 -12.74 -32.08 -0.72
N LEU A 112 -11.70 -31.49 -1.32
CA LEU A 112 -11.51 -30.03 -1.32
C LEU A 112 -12.55 -29.27 -2.16
N GLN A 113 -13.32 -29.95 -3.03
CA GLN A 113 -14.45 -29.33 -3.72
C GLN A 113 -15.68 -29.14 -2.81
N ASP A 114 -15.80 -29.87 -1.71
CA ASP A 114 -16.90 -29.71 -0.75
C ASP A 114 -16.55 -28.61 0.26
N LYS A 115 -17.24 -27.48 0.17
CA LYS A 115 -17.04 -26.30 1.03
C LYS A 115 -17.20 -26.62 2.52
N ALA A 116 -18.06 -27.58 2.89
CA ALA A 116 -18.22 -27.98 4.29
C ALA A 116 -17.03 -28.82 4.79
N GLU A 117 -16.48 -29.70 3.94
CA GLU A 117 -15.24 -30.44 4.28
C GLU A 117 -14.03 -29.51 4.33
N MET A 118 -13.92 -28.56 3.40
CA MET A 118 -12.90 -27.51 3.43
C MET A 118 -12.94 -26.74 4.76
N ARG A 119 -14.12 -26.26 5.17
CA ARG A 119 -14.29 -25.58 6.46
C ARG A 119 -13.87 -26.46 7.65
N ALA A 120 -14.23 -27.74 7.64
CA ALA A 120 -13.83 -28.68 8.69
C ALA A 120 -12.30 -28.87 8.77
N LEU A 121 -11.63 -28.97 7.61
CA LEU A 121 -10.16 -29.08 7.54
C LEU A 121 -9.46 -27.83 8.06
N LEU A 122 -9.95 -26.65 7.68
CA LEU A 122 -9.39 -25.37 8.14
C LEU A 122 -9.59 -25.16 9.65
N ALA A 123 -10.75 -25.55 10.19
CA ALA A 123 -11.02 -25.49 11.61
C ALA A 123 -10.13 -26.47 12.40
N ALA A 124 -9.97 -27.70 11.91
CA ALA A 124 -9.09 -28.69 12.54
C ALA A 124 -7.62 -28.25 12.55
N ALA A 125 -7.19 -27.50 11.54
CA ALA A 125 -5.85 -26.91 11.46
C ALA A 125 -5.69 -25.60 12.26
N GLY A 126 -6.75 -25.10 12.91
CA GLY A 126 -6.73 -23.82 13.62
C GLY A 126 -6.51 -22.60 12.73
N LEU A 127 -6.86 -22.70 11.45
CA LEU A 127 -6.61 -21.65 10.44
C LEU A 127 -7.83 -20.75 10.22
N ASP A 128 -9.04 -21.25 10.42
CA ASP A 128 -10.28 -20.51 10.26
C ASP A 128 -11.31 -20.99 11.29
N ASP A 129 -11.92 -20.05 12.02
CA ASP A 129 -12.87 -20.28 13.10
C ASP A 129 -14.32 -19.96 12.70
N THR A 130 -14.60 -19.76 11.41
CA THR A 130 -15.94 -19.42 10.93
C THR A 130 -16.92 -20.54 11.25
N GLU A 131 -17.92 -20.24 12.08
CA GLU A 131 -18.96 -21.18 12.45
C GLU A 131 -19.81 -21.55 11.23
N PHE A 132 -19.99 -22.85 11.01
CA PHE A 132 -20.75 -23.38 9.88
C PHE A 132 -21.53 -24.65 10.23
N ARG A 133 -22.54 -24.97 9.40
CA ARG A 133 -23.35 -26.19 9.46
C ARG A 133 -23.59 -26.72 8.05
N ARG A 134 -23.44 -28.04 7.88
CA ARG A 134 -23.93 -28.75 6.68
C ARG A 134 -25.41 -29.09 6.86
N VAL A 135 -26.19 -28.86 5.80
CA VAL A 135 -27.65 -28.99 5.79
C VAL A 135 -28.05 -29.85 4.59
N THR A 136 -29.02 -30.75 4.77
CA THR A 136 -29.49 -31.67 3.72
C THR A 136 -31.00 -31.66 3.52
N ASP A 137 -31.74 -30.96 4.39
CA ASP A 137 -33.20 -30.89 4.35
C ASP A 137 -33.70 -29.61 5.05
N ALA A 138 -35.00 -29.32 4.90
CA ALA A 138 -35.60 -28.10 5.43
C ALA A 138 -35.53 -27.99 6.97
N ARG A 139 -35.55 -29.12 7.68
CA ARG A 139 -35.48 -29.14 9.14
C ARG A 139 -34.08 -28.77 9.62
N SER A 140 -33.06 -29.43 9.07
CA SER A 140 -31.65 -29.12 9.35
C SER A 140 -31.29 -27.68 8.95
N LEU A 141 -31.92 -27.11 7.91
CA LEU A 141 -31.78 -25.70 7.55
C LEU A 141 -32.30 -24.78 8.66
N THR A 142 -33.51 -25.05 9.13
CA THR A 142 -34.16 -24.28 10.20
C THR A 142 -33.36 -24.35 11.50
N ASP A 143 -32.90 -25.55 11.86
CA ASP A 143 -32.08 -25.78 13.05
C ASP A 143 -30.72 -25.06 12.95
N ALA A 144 -30.08 -25.08 11.78
CA ALA A 144 -28.81 -24.39 11.54
C ALA A 144 -28.97 -22.86 11.65
N VAL A 145 -30.04 -22.30 11.09
CA VAL A 145 -30.32 -20.85 11.13
C VAL A 145 -30.59 -20.38 12.56
N ALA A 146 -31.36 -21.16 13.32
CA ALA A 146 -31.61 -20.87 14.73
C ALA A 146 -30.32 -20.94 15.57
N ALA A 147 -29.44 -21.90 15.28
CA ALA A 147 -28.19 -22.09 16.02
C ALA A 147 -27.16 -21.00 15.72
N LEU A 148 -26.91 -20.69 14.45
CA LEU A 148 -25.86 -19.75 14.02
C LEU A 148 -26.28 -18.28 14.15
N ARG A 149 -27.59 -18.01 14.07
CA ARG A 149 -28.24 -16.69 14.11
C ARG A 149 -27.84 -15.75 12.96
N PRO A 150 -28.81 -15.15 12.24
CA PRO A 150 -28.54 -14.14 11.21
C PRO A 150 -27.66 -12.97 11.67
N PRO A 151 -26.83 -12.38 10.77
CA PRO A 151 -26.80 -12.63 9.32
C PRO A 151 -25.97 -13.86 8.90
N LEU A 152 -26.51 -14.65 7.98
CA LEU A 152 -25.92 -15.90 7.46
C LEU A 152 -25.77 -15.85 5.94
N VAL A 153 -24.88 -16.71 5.44
CA VAL A 153 -24.80 -17.08 4.03
C VAL A 153 -25.18 -18.55 3.91
N VAL A 154 -26.10 -18.85 2.98
CA VAL A 154 -26.45 -20.22 2.60
C VAL A 154 -25.96 -20.46 1.18
N LYS A 155 -25.12 -21.48 0.98
CA LYS A 155 -24.54 -21.80 -0.34
C LYS A 155 -24.43 -23.31 -0.55
N PRO A 156 -24.50 -23.83 -1.78
CA PRO A 156 -24.30 -25.25 -2.04
C PRO A 156 -22.93 -25.72 -1.54
N CYS A 157 -22.85 -26.92 -0.96
CA CYS A 157 -21.58 -27.52 -0.55
C CYS A 157 -20.62 -27.65 -1.75
N ARG A 158 -21.15 -28.03 -2.91
CA ARG A 158 -20.43 -28.12 -4.18
C ARG A 158 -21.09 -27.19 -5.19
N GLY A 159 -20.31 -26.34 -5.86
CA GLY A 159 -20.83 -25.37 -6.81
C GLY A 159 -19.85 -24.22 -7.06
N SER A 160 -20.11 -23.44 -8.11
CA SER A 160 -19.25 -22.33 -8.55
C SER A 160 -20.07 -21.15 -9.09
N GLY A 161 -19.42 -19.99 -9.25
CA GLY A 161 -20.02 -18.81 -9.89
C GLY A 161 -21.14 -18.14 -9.10
N SER A 162 -21.13 -18.26 -7.76
CA SER A 162 -22.15 -17.73 -6.84
C SER A 162 -23.58 -18.26 -7.11
N ILE A 163 -23.71 -19.39 -7.79
CA ILE A 163 -25.01 -20.01 -8.09
C ILE A 163 -25.59 -20.62 -6.81
N GLY A 164 -26.83 -20.28 -6.49
CA GLY A 164 -27.54 -20.79 -5.31
C GLY A 164 -27.05 -20.20 -3.99
N VAL A 165 -26.34 -19.06 -4.01
CA VAL A 165 -25.94 -18.33 -2.80
C VAL A 165 -27.08 -17.43 -2.35
N HIS A 166 -27.50 -17.57 -1.09
CA HIS A 166 -28.55 -16.78 -0.48
C HIS A 166 -28.02 -16.05 0.77
N MET A 167 -28.27 -14.75 0.84
CA MET A 167 -28.07 -13.95 2.05
C MET A 167 -29.30 -14.10 2.94
N VAL A 168 -29.11 -14.42 4.21
CA VAL A 168 -30.19 -14.60 5.19
C VAL A 168 -29.97 -13.59 6.31
N ASP A 169 -30.72 -12.48 6.27
CA ASP A 169 -30.66 -11.39 7.25
C ASP A 169 -31.63 -11.61 8.42
N THR A 170 -32.71 -12.36 8.16
CA THR A 170 -33.72 -12.76 9.13
C THR A 170 -34.03 -14.26 9.01
N PRO A 171 -34.50 -14.93 10.08
CA PRO A 171 -34.89 -16.34 10.00
C PRO A 171 -35.96 -16.63 8.93
N GLU A 172 -36.79 -15.65 8.57
CA GLU A 172 -37.85 -15.77 7.57
C GLU A 172 -37.33 -15.85 6.13
N ASP A 173 -36.12 -15.34 5.86
CA ASP A 173 -35.53 -15.30 4.51
C ASP A 173 -35.24 -16.69 3.95
N VAL A 174 -35.12 -17.71 4.82
CA VAL A 174 -34.85 -19.10 4.42
C VAL A 174 -35.96 -19.69 3.53
N SER A 175 -37.17 -19.12 3.59
CA SER A 175 -38.29 -19.53 2.74
C SER A 175 -38.00 -19.33 1.24
N ALA A 176 -37.09 -18.41 0.90
CA ALA A 176 -36.70 -18.10 -0.48
C ALA A 176 -35.81 -19.17 -1.15
N ILE A 177 -35.21 -20.09 -0.37
CA ILE A 177 -34.36 -21.18 -0.89
C ILE A 177 -35.22 -22.25 -1.59
N GLY A 178 -36.48 -22.42 -1.18
CA GLY A 178 -37.43 -23.35 -1.80
C GLY A 178 -37.02 -24.84 -1.70
N ALA A 179 -37.86 -25.73 -2.22
CA ALA A 179 -37.58 -27.17 -2.23
C ALA A 179 -36.45 -27.53 -3.20
N ASP A 180 -36.37 -26.84 -4.35
CA ASP A 180 -35.36 -27.08 -5.38
C ASP A 180 -33.94 -26.67 -4.91
N GLY A 181 -33.83 -25.62 -4.10
CA GLY A 181 -32.56 -25.20 -3.50
C GLY A 181 -32.01 -26.20 -2.48
N LEU A 182 -32.85 -27.11 -1.98
CA LEU A 182 -32.47 -28.19 -1.04
C LEU A 182 -32.21 -29.53 -1.73
N ALA A 183 -32.22 -29.59 -3.06
CA ALA A 183 -31.97 -30.83 -3.80
C ALA A 183 -30.55 -31.39 -3.62
N ALA A 184 -29.62 -30.57 -3.12
CA ALA A 184 -28.24 -30.95 -2.81
C ALA A 184 -27.82 -30.41 -1.42
N PRO A 185 -26.78 -31.00 -0.78
CA PRO A 185 -26.29 -30.50 0.50
C PRO A 185 -25.85 -29.03 0.44
N LEU A 186 -26.25 -28.26 1.45
CA LEU A 186 -25.92 -26.85 1.62
C LEU A 186 -24.96 -26.64 2.79
N LEU A 187 -24.20 -25.56 2.70
CA LEU A 187 -23.40 -24.98 3.76
C LEU A 187 -24.08 -23.71 4.26
N VAL A 188 -24.40 -23.66 5.55
CA VAL A 188 -24.87 -22.45 6.25
C VAL A 188 -23.72 -21.95 7.11
N GLU A 189 -23.28 -20.71 6.92
CA GLU A 189 -22.19 -20.10 7.70
C GLU A 189 -22.49 -18.65 8.08
N ARG A 190 -21.78 -18.12 9.07
CA ARG A 190 -21.91 -16.70 9.43
C ARG A 190 -21.47 -15.81 8.26
N ARG A 191 -22.25 -14.76 7.97
CA ARG A 191 -21.88 -13.80 6.94
C ARG A 191 -20.67 -12.99 7.39
N LEU A 192 -19.57 -13.13 6.67
CA LEU A 192 -18.36 -12.33 6.88
C LEU A 192 -18.57 -10.91 6.33
N ALA A 193 -18.15 -9.90 7.09
CA ALA A 193 -18.20 -8.50 6.68
C ALA A 193 -16.78 -7.97 6.49
N GLY A 194 -16.50 -7.45 5.29
CA GLY A 194 -15.18 -6.93 4.94
C GLY A 194 -15.02 -6.72 3.45
N ARG A 195 -13.78 -6.49 3.02
CA ARG A 195 -13.42 -6.37 1.60
C ARG A 195 -13.05 -7.75 1.05
N LEU A 196 -13.75 -8.20 0.01
CA LEU A 196 -13.44 -9.45 -0.69
C LEU A 196 -12.24 -9.27 -1.62
N CYS A 197 -11.24 -10.14 -1.51
CA CYS A 197 -10.08 -10.23 -2.39
C CYS A 197 -9.71 -11.71 -2.63
N SER A 198 -8.85 -12.00 -3.59
CA SER A 198 -8.23 -13.33 -3.72
C SER A 198 -6.71 -13.26 -3.67
N ALA A 199 -6.07 -14.26 -3.07
CA ALA A 199 -4.64 -14.50 -3.18
C ALA A 199 -4.41 -15.57 -4.26
N GLU A 200 -3.50 -15.30 -5.18
CA GLU A 200 -3.19 -16.16 -6.32
C GLU A 200 -1.86 -16.88 -6.06
N LEU A 201 -1.84 -18.21 -6.09
CA LEU A 201 -0.68 -19.03 -5.71
C LEU A 201 -0.39 -20.15 -6.72
N VAL A 202 0.87 -20.56 -6.77
CA VAL A 202 1.33 -21.76 -7.50
C VAL A 202 2.02 -22.68 -6.50
N VAL A 203 1.69 -23.97 -6.55
CA VAL A 203 2.25 -24.99 -5.66
C VAL A 203 3.02 -26.00 -6.48
N ASP A 204 4.31 -26.18 -6.17
CA ASP A 204 5.21 -27.12 -6.80
C ASP A 204 6.02 -27.89 -5.73
N GLY A 205 5.63 -29.14 -5.49
CA GLY A 205 6.13 -29.94 -4.38
C GLY A 205 5.87 -29.25 -3.03
N PRO A 206 6.90 -28.99 -2.21
CA PRO A 206 6.77 -28.23 -0.97
C PRO A 206 6.76 -26.71 -1.18
N GLU A 207 7.09 -26.24 -2.38
CA GLU A 207 7.20 -24.80 -2.66
C GLU A 207 5.83 -24.21 -2.96
N ILE A 208 5.53 -23.10 -2.28
CA ILE A 208 4.32 -22.30 -2.50
C ILE A 208 4.78 -20.91 -2.93
N THR A 209 4.51 -20.56 -4.18
CA THR A 209 4.81 -19.25 -4.76
C THR A 209 3.54 -18.40 -4.74
N VAL A 210 3.63 -17.19 -4.21
CA VAL A 210 2.52 -16.22 -4.23
C VAL A 210 2.70 -15.34 -5.45
N LEU A 211 1.72 -15.33 -6.35
CA LEU A 211 1.76 -14.47 -7.53
C LEU A 211 1.32 -13.04 -7.22
N GLY A 212 0.39 -12.88 -6.28
CA GLY A 212 -0.14 -11.57 -5.87
C GLY A 212 -1.55 -11.68 -5.30
N MET A 213 -2.21 -10.54 -5.12
CA MET A 213 -3.63 -10.49 -4.79
C MET A 213 -4.44 -9.87 -5.93
N THR A 214 -5.68 -10.30 -6.08
CA THR A 214 -6.67 -9.72 -7.00
C THR A 214 -7.77 -9.04 -6.18
N SER A 215 -8.06 -7.77 -6.47
CA SER A 215 -9.23 -7.08 -5.90
C SER A 215 -10.52 -7.46 -6.63
N ARG A 216 -11.67 -7.01 -6.09
CA ARG A 216 -12.98 -7.20 -6.72
C ARG A 216 -13.72 -5.86 -6.79
N PHE A 217 -14.39 -5.60 -7.90
CA PHE A 217 -15.36 -4.52 -8.06
C PHE A 217 -16.76 -5.12 -7.84
N PRO A 218 -17.41 -4.88 -6.69
CA PRO A 218 -18.71 -5.47 -6.38
C PRO A 218 -19.83 -4.81 -7.20
N GLY A 219 -20.85 -5.59 -7.53
CA GLY A 219 -22.06 -5.09 -8.20
C GLY A 219 -23.03 -4.37 -7.27
N PRO A 220 -23.91 -3.50 -7.82
CA PRO A 220 -24.81 -2.63 -7.04
C PRO A 220 -25.97 -3.37 -6.34
N VAL A 221 -26.21 -4.64 -6.68
CA VAL A 221 -27.26 -5.48 -6.06
C VAL A 221 -26.58 -6.59 -5.26
N ASP A 222 -26.75 -6.55 -3.94
CA ASP A 222 -26.32 -7.53 -2.92
C ASP A 222 -24.81 -7.86 -2.86
N GLY A 223 -23.97 -7.24 -3.71
CA GLY A 223 -22.51 -7.41 -3.74
C GLY A 223 -22.01 -8.77 -4.24
N VAL A 224 -22.91 -9.65 -4.71
CA VAL A 224 -22.59 -11.04 -5.09
C VAL A 224 -22.05 -11.17 -6.51
N VAL A 225 -22.48 -10.28 -7.42
CA VAL A 225 -21.98 -10.23 -8.80
C VAL A 225 -20.71 -9.40 -8.83
N GLU A 226 -19.63 -9.96 -9.37
CA GLU A 226 -18.39 -9.19 -9.55
C GLU A 226 -18.44 -8.48 -10.91
N LEU A 227 -18.29 -7.16 -10.90
CA LEU A 227 -18.22 -6.32 -12.09
C LEU A 227 -16.79 -6.13 -12.59
N GLY A 228 -15.80 -6.71 -11.91
CA GLY A 228 -14.41 -6.55 -12.27
C GLY A 228 -13.45 -6.76 -11.12
N GLY A 229 -12.22 -6.30 -11.30
CA GLY A 229 -11.16 -6.32 -10.29
C GLY A 229 -9.81 -5.92 -10.89
N ALA A 230 -8.80 -5.74 -10.04
CA ALA A 230 -7.46 -5.37 -10.45
C ALA A 230 -6.39 -6.29 -9.85
N PHE A 231 -5.27 -6.42 -10.55
CA PHE A 231 -4.08 -7.15 -10.10
C PHE A 231 -2.80 -6.42 -10.57
N PRO A 232 -1.75 -6.39 -9.74
CA PRO A 232 -1.74 -6.82 -8.34
C PRO A 232 -2.46 -5.81 -7.44
N ALA A 233 -3.34 -6.28 -6.56
CA ALA A 233 -3.96 -5.44 -5.55
C ALA A 233 -3.13 -5.44 -4.25
N VAL A 234 -3.04 -4.30 -3.58
CA VAL A 234 -2.39 -4.17 -2.26
C VAL A 234 -3.37 -3.53 -1.26
N PRO A 235 -4.48 -4.21 -0.92
CA PRO A 235 -5.43 -3.69 0.06
C PRO A 235 -4.83 -3.67 1.47
N ASP A 236 -5.39 -2.84 2.35
CA ASP A 236 -5.10 -2.89 3.78
C ASP A 236 -5.32 -4.32 4.32
N GLY A 237 -4.29 -4.88 4.95
CA GLY A 237 -4.30 -6.28 5.42
C GLY A 237 -3.79 -7.32 4.41
N ALA A 238 -3.27 -6.91 3.25
CA ALA A 238 -2.69 -7.83 2.25
C ALA A 238 -1.62 -8.77 2.81
N GLY A 239 -0.69 -8.26 3.63
CA GLY A 239 0.39 -9.06 4.23
C GLY A 239 -0.15 -10.24 5.06
N PRO A 240 -0.96 -9.99 6.11
CA PRO A 240 -1.65 -11.05 6.85
C PRO A 240 -2.50 -11.99 5.98
N ALA A 241 -3.16 -11.46 4.95
CA ALA A 241 -4.00 -12.24 4.04
C ALA A 241 -3.19 -13.25 3.22
N LEU A 242 -2.06 -12.81 2.64
CA LEU A 242 -1.13 -13.67 1.92
C LEU A 242 -0.49 -14.72 2.84
N ALA A 243 -0.14 -14.33 4.08
CA ALA A 243 0.38 -15.26 5.08
C ALA A 243 -0.65 -16.34 5.45
N LEU A 244 -1.92 -15.97 5.61
CA LEU A 244 -3.02 -16.91 5.83
C LEU A 244 -3.20 -17.83 4.61
N ALA A 245 -3.22 -17.28 3.39
CA ALA A 245 -3.36 -18.07 2.17
C ALA A 245 -2.26 -19.13 2.02
N ARG A 246 -0.99 -18.77 2.30
CA ARG A 246 0.13 -19.74 2.29
C ARG A 246 -0.07 -20.86 3.30
N ARG A 247 -0.47 -20.54 4.54
CA ARG A 247 -0.73 -21.53 5.59
C ARG A 247 -1.90 -22.44 5.22
N VAL A 248 -2.96 -21.86 4.66
CA VAL A 248 -4.13 -22.60 4.15
C VAL A 248 -3.68 -23.61 3.10
N VAL A 249 -3.00 -23.17 2.05
CA VAL A 249 -2.52 -24.05 0.97
C VAL A 249 -1.60 -25.16 1.50
N ALA A 250 -0.68 -24.83 2.41
CA ALA A 250 0.19 -25.82 3.05
C ALA A 250 -0.60 -26.87 3.85
N ALA A 251 -1.61 -26.46 4.62
CA ALA A 251 -2.43 -27.35 5.43
C ALA A 251 -3.35 -28.26 4.59
N LEU A 252 -3.73 -27.84 3.38
CA LEU A 252 -4.50 -28.67 2.46
C LEU A 252 -3.65 -29.77 1.80
N GLY A 253 -2.32 -29.70 1.91
CA GLY A 253 -1.41 -30.72 1.39
C GLY A 253 -1.37 -30.79 -0.14
N LEU A 254 -1.69 -29.70 -0.83
CA LEU A 254 -1.51 -29.57 -2.28
C LEU A 254 -0.03 -29.62 -2.63
N ARG A 255 0.30 -30.12 -3.82
CA ARG A 255 1.67 -30.30 -4.32
C ARG A 255 1.90 -29.85 -5.75
N ARG A 256 0.88 -29.80 -6.60
CA ARG A 256 1.00 -29.50 -8.04
C ARG A 256 -0.26 -28.80 -8.54
N SER A 257 -0.49 -27.59 -8.04
CA SER A 257 -1.74 -26.87 -8.32
C SER A 257 -1.51 -25.37 -8.43
N VAL A 258 -2.24 -24.74 -9.35
CA VAL A 258 -2.50 -23.29 -9.28
C VAL A 258 -3.73 -23.12 -8.39
N VAL A 259 -3.61 -22.27 -7.37
CA VAL A 259 -4.62 -22.12 -6.32
C VAL A 259 -5.01 -20.67 -6.21
N HIS A 260 -6.31 -20.37 -6.22
CA HIS A 260 -6.79 -19.06 -5.81
C HIS A 260 -7.59 -19.16 -4.51
N VAL A 261 -7.15 -18.41 -3.50
CA VAL A 261 -7.75 -18.38 -2.16
C VAL A 261 -8.55 -17.09 -2.01
N GLU A 262 -9.86 -17.19 -1.93
CA GLU A 262 -10.74 -16.04 -1.69
C GLU A 262 -10.79 -15.72 -0.19
N LEU A 263 -10.60 -14.45 0.13
CA LEU A 263 -10.38 -13.94 1.48
C LEU A 263 -11.29 -12.73 1.71
N MET A 264 -11.91 -12.71 2.88
CA MET A 264 -12.58 -11.52 3.40
C MET A 264 -11.62 -10.78 4.31
N LEU A 265 -11.25 -9.55 3.96
CA LEU A 265 -10.45 -8.66 4.80
C LEU A 265 -11.39 -7.98 5.80
N THR A 266 -11.50 -8.56 6.99
CA THR A 266 -12.36 -8.05 8.06
C THR A 266 -11.58 -7.12 9.01
N PRO A 267 -12.27 -6.29 9.82
CA PRO A 267 -11.62 -5.49 10.87
C PRO A 267 -10.84 -6.33 11.90
N PHE A 268 -11.14 -7.63 12.02
CA PHE A 268 -10.49 -8.57 12.95
C PHE A 268 -9.44 -9.46 12.26
N GLY A 269 -9.01 -9.07 11.06
CA GLY A 269 -8.06 -9.80 10.22
C GLY A 269 -8.72 -10.59 9.09
N PRO A 270 -7.91 -11.18 8.18
CA PRO A 270 -8.42 -11.92 7.05
C PRO A 270 -9.13 -13.21 7.50
N ARG A 271 -10.17 -13.59 6.76
CA ARG A 271 -10.90 -14.87 6.91
C ARG A 271 -11.05 -15.53 5.55
N VAL A 272 -10.98 -16.86 5.51
CA VAL A 272 -11.11 -17.60 4.26
C VAL A 272 -12.58 -17.59 3.85
N VAL A 273 -12.85 -17.26 2.59
CA VAL A 273 -14.20 -17.37 1.99
C VAL A 273 -14.31 -18.69 1.23
N GLU A 274 -13.31 -18.98 0.40
CA GLU A 274 -13.24 -20.18 -0.43
C GLU A 274 -11.79 -20.47 -0.84
N VAL A 275 -11.46 -21.75 -1.05
CA VAL A 275 -10.19 -22.16 -1.65
C VAL A 275 -10.49 -22.93 -2.92
N ASN A 276 -9.95 -22.46 -4.05
CA ASN A 276 -10.14 -23.08 -5.34
C ASN A 276 -8.82 -23.68 -5.82
N THR A 277 -8.77 -25.01 -5.93
CA THR A 277 -7.59 -25.79 -6.35
C THR A 277 -7.42 -25.81 -7.87
N ARG A 278 -7.64 -24.66 -8.52
CA ARG A 278 -7.49 -24.43 -9.96
C ARG A 278 -7.17 -22.97 -10.20
N ALA A 279 -6.75 -22.63 -11.42
CA ALA A 279 -6.64 -21.24 -11.85
C ALA A 279 -7.99 -20.51 -11.78
N PRO A 280 -7.98 -19.19 -11.48
CA PRO A 280 -9.19 -18.38 -11.50
C PRO A 280 -9.81 -18.37 -12.91
N GLY A 281 -11.14 -18.36 -12.96
CA GLY A 281 -11.88 -18.41 -14.22
C GLY A 281 -11.95 -17.06 -14.94
N ASN A 282 -12.66 -17.04 -16.08
CA ASN A 282 -12.80 -15.87 -16.94
C ASN A 282 -11.42 -15.35 -17.41
N VAL A 283 -11.33 -14.05 -17.65
CA VAL A 283 -10.15 -13.34 -18.16
C VAL A 283 -9.10 -13.06 -17.06
N VAL A 284 -9.36 -13.47 -15.81
CA VAL A 284 -8.48 -13.18 -14.66
C VAL A 284 -7.06 -13.73 -14.87
N LEU A 285 -6.93 -14.94 -15.43
CA LEU A 285 -5.62 -15.53 -15.70
C LEU A 285 -4.80 -14.72 -16.72
N ARG A 286 -5.47 -14.10 -17.71
CA ARG A 286 -4.83 -13.16 -18.61
C ARG A 286 -4.49 -11.85 -17.93
N LEU A 287 -5.40 -11.30 -17.12
CA LEU A 287 -5.13 -10.10 -16.31
C LEU A 287 -3.86 -10.27 -15.47
N MET A 288 -3.70 -11.42 -14.81
CA MET A 288 -2.48 -11.76 -14.07
C MET A 288 -1.27 -11.87 -15.01
N SER A 289 -1.44 -12.52 -16.16
CA SER A 289 -0.35 -12.68 -17.14
C SER A 289 0.17 -11.35 -17.67
N ARG A 290 -0.74 -10.42 -17.95
CA ARG A 290 -0.40 -9.06 -18.42
C ARG A 290 0.25 -8.23 -17.32
N ALA A 291 -0.23 -8.33 -16.08
CA ALA A 291 0.35 -7.62 -14.95
C ALA A 291 1.74 -8.16 -14.54
N LEU A 292 1.99 -9.46 -14.72
CA LEU A 292 3.29 -10.10 -14.41
C LEU A 292 4.26 -10.10 -15.60
N GLY A 293 3.82 -9.70 -16.79
CA GLY A 293 4.64 -9.73 -18.00
C GLY A 293 5.04 -11.14 -18.44
N ARG A 294 4.27 -12.17 -18.05
CA ARG A 294 4.52 -13.58 -18.39
C ARG A 294 3.23 -14.39 -18.48
N THR A 295 3.22 -15.47 -19.24
CA THR A 295 2.04 -16.35 -19.38
C THR A 295 1.83 -17.22 -18.14
N VAL A 296 0.92 -16.84 -17.23
CA VAL A 296 0.65 -17.61 -15.99
C VAL A 296 0.03 -18.96 -16.28
N ALA A 297 -0.77 -19.08 -17.35
CA ALA A 297 -1.32 -20.36 -17.79
C ALA A 297 -0.21 -21.41 -18.07
N LEU A 298 1.00 -20.97 -18.43
CA LEU A 298 2.13 -21.87 -18.68
C LEU A 298 2.59 -22.59 -17.41
N ASP A 299 2.35 -22.02 -16.22
CA ASP A 299 2.64 -22.72 -14.96
C ASP A 299 1.73 -23.95 -14.77
N MET A 300 0.46 -23.87 -15.19
CA MET A 300 -0.43 -25.03 -15.17
C MET A 300 0.08 -26.15 -16.07
N VAL A 301 0.55 -25.78 -17.27
CA VAL A 301 1.14 -26.72 -18.24
C VAL A 301 2.42 -27.34 -17.68
N ARG A 302 3.31 -26.53 -17.10
CA ARG A 302 4.56 -27.00 -16.48
C ARG A 302 4.28 -28.01 -15.37
N LEU A 303 3.42 -27.67 -14.42
CA LEU A 303 3.03 -28.56 -13.33
C LEU A 303 2.41 -29.88 -13.82
N ALA A 304 1.51 -29.80 -14.81
CA ALA A 304 0.90 -30.98 -15.42
C ALA A 304 1.89 -31.86 -16.19
N CYS A 305 2.99 -31.29 -16.68
CA CYS A 305 4.08 -32.00 -17.32
C CYS A 305 5.19 -32.42 -16.35
N GLY A 306 5.05 -32.13 -15.05
CA GLY A 306 6.07 -32.44 -14.04
C GLY A 306 7.33 -31.59 -14.17
N LEU A 307 7.22 -30.45 -14.84
CA LEU A 307 8.25 -29.43 -14.95
C LEU A 307 8.09 -28.41 -13.83
N PRO A 308 9.19 -27.79 -13.37
CA PRO A 308 9.12 -26.80 -12.32
C PRO A 308 8.26 -25.61 -12.75
N ALA A 309 7.49 -25.06 -11.82
CA ALA A 309 6.78 -23.81 -12.03
C ALA A 309 7.75 -22.65 -12.32
N SER A 310 7.26 -21.59 -12.95
CA SER A 310 8.08 -20.38 -13.15
C SER A 310 8.45 -19.75 -11.81
N GLN A 311 9.65 -19.17 -11.73
CA GLN A 311 10.08 -18.40 -10.57
C GLN A 311 9.16 -17.19 -10.32
N GLU A 312 9.15 -16.69 -9.08
CA GLU A 312 8.44 -15.47 -8.72
C GLU A 312 8.98 -14.29 -9.55
N VAL A 313 8.08 -13.56 -10.20
CA VAL A 313 8.40 -12.39 -11.03
C VAL A 313 7.67 -11.18 -10.46
N LEU A 314 8.36 -10.05 -10.39
CA LEU A 314 7.75 -8.79 -9.95
C LEU A 314 6.75 -8.32 -11.02
N PRO A 315 5.57 -7.82 -10.61
CA PRO A 315 4.62 -7.21 -11.53
C PRO A 315 5.28 -6.10 -12.37
N VAL A 316 4.99 -6.10 -13.67
CA VAL A 316 5.48 -5.09 -14.64
C VAL A 316 4.51 -3.91 -14.81
N GLY A 317 3.33 -3.99 -14.20
CA GLY A 317 2.32 -2.94 -14.21
C GLY A 317 1.05 -3.34 -13.47
N GLN A 318 0.02 -2.50 -13.57
CA GLN A 318 -1.29 -2.65 -12.95
C GLN A 318 -2.33 -2.95 -14.04
N VAL A 319 -3.12 -4.01 -13.86
CA VAL A 319 -4.14 -4.41 -14.84
C VAL A 319 -5.50 -4.52 -14.16
N ALA A 320 -6.52 -3.89 -14.75
CA ALA A 320 -7.90 -4.03 -14.33
C ALA A 320 -8.75 -4.74 -15.39
N LEU A 321 -9.73 -5.49 -14.89
CA LEU A 321 -10.77 -6.17 -15.63
C LEU A 321 -12.10 -5.49 -15.33
N LEU A 322 -12.81 -5.05 -16.36
CA LEU A 322 -14.16 -4.51 -16.30
C LEU A 322 -15.10 -5.49 -16.99
N GLN A 323 -16.19 -5.88 -16.33
CA GLN A 323 -17.23 -6.72 -16.92
C GLN A 323 -18.28 -5.83 -17.59
N VAL A 324 -18.63 -6.18 -18.82
CA VAL A 324 -19.71 -5.51 -19.56
C VAL A 324 -21.02 -6.18 -19.16
N VAL A 325 -21.98 -5.39 -18.68
CA VAL A 325 -23.26 -5.88 -18.14
C VAL A 325 -24.42 -5.02 -18.61
N ALA A 326 -25.60 -5.61 -18.81
CA ALA A 326 -26.81 -4.85 -19.11
C ALA A 326 -27.38 -4.19 -17.85
N GLU A 327 -27.92 -2.98 -18.00
CA GLU A 327 -28.59 -2.28 -16.88
C GLU A 327 -30.04 -2.75 -16.67
N VAL A 328 -30.66 -3.29 -17.72
CA VAL A 328 -32.06 -3.72 -17.75
C VAL A 328 -32.22 -5.09 -18.39
N ASP A 329 -33.33 -5.78 -18.05
CA ASP A 329 -33.76 -6.99 -18.75
C ASP A 329 -34.35 -6.62 -20.11
N GLY A 330 -33.95 -7.32 -21.17
CA GLY A 330 -34.41 -7.03 -22.52
C GLY A 330 -33.64 -7.74 -23.61
N ARG A 331 -33.61 -7.15 -24.82
CA ARG A 331 -32.85 -7.64 -25.97
C ARG A 331 -31.75 -6.67 -26.36
N LEU A 332 -30.52 -7.17 -26.44
CA LEU A 332 -29.38 -6.36 -26.90
C LEU A 332 -29.60 -5.93 -28.35
N ARG A 333 -29.65 -4.63 -28.62
CA ARG A 333 -29.75 -4.07 -29.98
C ARG A 333 -28.37 -3.73 -30.53
N ARG A 334 -27.54 -3.08 -29.72
CA ARG A 334 -26.18 -2.67 -30.09
C ARG A 334 -25.29 -2.59 -28.86
N ALA A 335 -24.00 -2.78 -29.05
CA ALA A 335 -22.98 -2.53 -28.05
C ALA A 335 -21.82 -1.75 -28.67
N VAL A 336 -21.27 -0.80 -27.91
CA VAL A 336 -20.05 -0.06 -28.22
C VAL A 336 -19.07 -0.34 -27.09
N LEU A 337 -17.88 -0.80 -27.47
CA LEU A 337 -16.77 -1.03 -26.56
C LEU A 337 -15.59 -0.14 -26.94
N PRO A 338 -14.75 0.27 -25.96
CA PRO A 338 -13.54 1.03 -26.20
C PRO A 338 -12.57 0.23 -27.09
N PRO A 339 -12.02 0.81 -28.18
CA PRO A 339 -11.07 0.11 -29.04
C PRO A 339 -9.73 -0.11 -28.30
N PRO A 340 -9.08 -1.28 -28.47
CA PRO A 340 -7.73 -1.52 -27.97
C PRO A 340 -6.75 -0.45 -28.48
N GLY A 341 -5.87 0.03 -27.60
CA GLY A 341 -4.92 1.09 -27.95
C GLY A 341 -4.49 1.96 -26.78
N PRO A 342 -3.55 2.90 -27.03
CA PRO A 342 -3.08 3.82 -26.00
C PRO A 342 -4.18 4.77 -25.52
N ARG A 343 -4.06 5.21 -24.26
CA ARG A 343 -4.88 6.23 -23.59
C ARG A 343 -3.98 7.10 -22.71
N ALA A 344 -4.47 8.22 -22.21
CA ALA A 344 -3.75 8.98 -21.18
C ALA A 344 -3.59 8.11 -19.92
N GLY A 345 -2.36 7.99 -19.39
CA GLY A 345 -2.06 7.18 -18.21
C GLY A 345 -2.04 5.66 -18.43
N GLY A 346 -2.18 5.16 -19.66
CA GLY A 346 -2.10 3.71 -19.90
C GLY A 346 -2.64 3.26 -21.25
N ARG A 347 -3.30 2.10 -21.29
CA ARG A 347 -3.85 1.53 -22.53
C ARG A 347 -4.99 0.55 -22.28
N VAL A 348 -5.90 0.48 -23.25
CA VAL A 348 -6.86 -0.63 -23.39
C VAL A 348 -6.13 -1.79 -24.06
N LEU A 349 -6.01 -2.92 -23.38
CA LEU A 349 -5.34 -4.11 -23.89
C LEU A 349 -6.25 -4.91 -24.81
N GLU A 350 -7.50 -5.08 -24.39
CA GLU A 350 -8.51 -5.83 -25.12
C GLU A 350 -9.90 -5.38 -24.68
N ALA A 351 -10.86 -5.50 -25.59
CA ALA A 351 -12.27 -5.36 -25.31
C ALA A 351 -13.02 -6.40 -26.15
N ALA A 352 -13.88 -7.19 -25.52
CA ALA A 352 -14.60 -8.27 -26.18
C ALA A 352 -16.03 -8.38 -25.66
N LEU A 353 -16.95 -8.70 -26.56
CA LEU A 353 -18.35 -8.98 -26.24
C LEU A 353 -18.67 -10.40 -26.70
N SER A 354 -19.31 -11.18 -25.83
CA SER A 354 -19.83 -12.51 -26.18
C SER A 354 -21.31 -12.48 -26.57
N ALA A 355 -22.04 -11.43 -26.18
CA ALA A 355 -23.45 -11.27 -26.52
C ALA A 355 -23.64 -10.76 -27.95
N GLU A 356 -24.57 -11.35 -28.69
CA GLU A 356 -24.90 -10.92 -30.06
C GLU A 356 -26.11 -9.98 -30.09
N PRO A 357 -26.18 -9.03 -31.05
CA PRO A 357 -27.40 -8.29 -31.32
C PRO A 357 -28.61 -9.22 -31.54
N GLY A 358 -29.70 -8.96 -30.83
CA GLY A 358 -30.92 -9.76 -30.78
C GLY A 358 -30.99 -10.74 -29.60
N GLN A 359 -29.87 -11.02 -28.92
CA GLN A 359 -29.83 -11.89 -27.75
C GLN A 359 -30.59 -11.29 -26.57
N ALA A 360 -31.32 -12.14 -25.84
CA ALA A 360 -31.93 -11.74 -24.57
C ALA A 360 -30.83 -11.54 -23.52
N VAL A 361 -30.83 -10.37 -22.88
CA VAL A 361 -29.89 -9.97 -21.83
C VAL A 361 -30.67 -9.63 -20.57
N ARG A 362 -29.99 -9.73 -19.43
CA ARG A 362 -30.60 -9.47 -18.12
C ARG A 362 -29.70 -8.55 -17.33
N ARG A 363 -30.31 -7.75 -16.46
CA ARG A 363 -29.59 -7.09 -15.40
C ARG A 363 -28.88 -8.15 -14.54
N PRO A 364 -27.61 -7.97 -14.16
CA PRO A 364 -26.86 -9.02 -13.50
C PRO A 364 -27.48 -9.48 -12.19
N ARG A 365 -27.73 -10.78 -12.10
CA ARG A 365 -28.12 -11.49 -10.87
C ARG A 365 -27.06 -12.53 -10.50
N THR A 366 -26.36 -13.05 -11.49
CA THR A 366 -25.26 -14.00 -11.35
C THR A 366 -24.11 -13.61 -12.27
N ASN A 367 -22.94 -14.20 -12.06
CA ASN A 367 -21.79 -13.99 -12.96
C ASN A 367 -22.02 -14.51 -14.39
N ARG A 368 -23.11 -15.25 -14.66
CA ARG A 368 -23.50 -15.69 -16.03
C ARG A 368 -24.19 -14.59 -16.85
N ASP A 369 -24.63 -13.52 -16.21
CA ASP A 369 -25.31 -12.42 -16.88
C ASP A 369 -24.32 -11.37 -17.45
N ARG A 370 -23.01 -11.62 -17.32
CA ARG A 370 -21.94 -10.80 -17.93
C ARG A 370 -21.93 -11.02 -19.45
N LEU A 371 -21.86 -9.93 -20.21
CA LEU A 371 -22.00 -9.90 -21.66
C LEU A 371 -20.66 -9.82 -22.40
N GLY A 372 -19.60 -9.45 -21.70
CA GLY A 372 -18.29 -9.14 -22.26
C GLY A 372 -17.34 -8.61 -21.20
N HIS A 373 -16.17 -8.14 -21.63
CA HIS A 373 -15.19 -7.54 -20.75
C HIS A 373 -14.26 -6.54 -21.46
N VAL A 374 -13.57 -5.73 -20.65
CA VAL A 374 -12.48 -4.85 -21.07
C VAL A 374 -11.30 -5.05 -20.12
N LEU A 375 -10.07 -5.19 -20.66
CA LEU A 375 -8.84 -5.12 -19.88
C LEU A 375 -8.10 -3.83 -20.15
N VAL A 376 -7.63 -3.20 -19.08
CA VAL A 376 -6.82 -1.98 -19.15
C VAL A 376 -5.52 -2.17 -18.36
N HIS A 377 -4.46 -1.52 -18.81
CA HIS A 377 -3.13 -1.54 -18.19
C HIS A 377 -2.62 -0.13 -17.94
N ALA A 378 -2.06 0.10 -16.77
CA ALA A 378 -1.35 1.32 -16.37
C ALA A 378 -0.08 0.96 -15.58
N ASP A 379 0.84 1.91 -15.45
CA ASP A 379 2.12 1.67 -14.77
C ASP A 379 1.97 1.83 -13.23
N SER A 380 0.92 2.51 -12.78
CA SER A 380 0.61 2.74 -11.37
C SER A 380 -0.88 2.59 -11.03
N VAL A 381 -1.20 2.45 -9.74
CA VAL A 381 -2.59 2.30 -9.26
C VAL A 381 -3.41 3.57 -9.52
N ALA A 382 -2.82 4.74 -9.29
CA ALA A 382 -3.52 6.02 -9.50
C ALA A 382 -3.89 6.26 -10.98
N GLU A 383 -2.98 5.88 -11.89
CA GLU A 383 -3.24 5.92 -13.33
C GLU A 383 -4.28 4.88 -13.74
N LEU A 384 -4.24 3.68 -13.14
CA LEU A 384 -5.23 2.63 -13.38
C LEU A 384 -6.64 3.10 -13.00
N ASP A 385 -6.81 3.74 -11.83
CA ASP A 385 -8.11 4.25 -11.38
C ASP A 385 -8.67 5.32 -12.34
N THR A 386 -7.81 6.25 -12.78
CA THR A 386 -8.19 7.28 -13.76
C THR A 386 -8.59 6.65 -15.10
N LEU A 387 -7.82 5.66 -15.56
CA LEU A 387 -8.08 4.97 -16.82
C LEU A 387 -9.36 4.13 -16.75
N VAL A 388 -9.62 3.45 -15.64
CA VAL A 388 -10.85 2.68 -15.42
C VAL A 388 -12.07 3.58 -15.50
N ALA A 389 -12.03 4.76 -14.85
CA ALA A 389 -13.13 5.73 -14.92
C ALA A 389 -13.41 6.17 -16.37
N ALA A 390 -12.37 6.61 -17.09
CA ALA A 390 -12.50 7.06 -18.47
C ALA A 390 -12.99 5.95 -19.43
N VAL A 391 -12.47 4.74 -19.29
CA VAL A 391 -12.83 3.60 -20.14
C VAL A 391 -14.25 3.10 -19.85
N THR A 392 -14.72 3.23 -18.62
CA THR A 392 -16.10 2.87 -18.26
C THR A 392 -17.11 3.76 -18.96
N GLU A 393 -16.82 5.06 -19.13
CA GLU A 393 -17.68 5.99 -19.89
C GLU A 393 -17.72 5.69 -21.39
N GLU A 394 -16.71 5.01 -21.95
CA GLU A 394 -16.70 4.60 -23.36
C GLU A 394 -17.60 3.36 -23.64
N ILE A 395 -18.00 2.61 -22.60
CA ILE A 395 -18.83 1.41 -22.73
C ILE A 395 -20.31 1.81 -22.84
N ALA A 396 -20.95 1.50 -23.96
CA ALA A 396 -22.37 1.79 -24.16
C ALA A 396 -23.14 0.58 -24.70
N LEU A 397 -24.21 0.18 -24.00
CA LEU A 397 -25.13 -0.87 -24.43
C LEU A 397 -26.51 -0.30 -24.74
N ASP A 398 -27.01 -0.59 -25.93
CA ASP A 398 -28.40 -0.33 -26.33
C ASP A 398 -29.20 -1.61 -26.16
N VAL A 399 -30.07 -1.63 -25.15
CA VAL A 399 -30.94 -2.77 -24.82
C VAL A 399 -32.38 -2.33 -24.96
N GLU A 400 -33.14 -3.03 -25.81
CA GLU A 400 -34.59 -2.89 -25.88
C GLU A 400 -35.20 -3.60 -24.67
N PRO A 401 -35.81 -2.88 -23.71
CA PRO A 401 -36.28 -3.47 -22.48
C PRO A 401 -37.49 -4.39 -22.72
N ASP A 402 -37.57 -5.48 -21.96
CA ASP A 402 -38.78 -6.31 -21.94
C ASP A 402 -39.98 -5.51 -21.41
N PRO A 403 -41.22 -5.73 -21.93
CA PRO A 403 -42.40 -5.02 -21.47
C PRO A 403 -42.67 -5.31 -19.98
N VAL A 404 -42.46 -4.29 -19.16
CA VAL A 404 -42.68 -4.35 -17.70
C VAL A 404 -44.19 -4.32 -17.41
N PRO A 405 -44.75 -5.24 -16.60
CA PRO A 405 -46.09 -5.07 -16.06
C PRO A 405 -46.14 -3.81 -15.19
N THR A 406 -46.89 -2.80 -15.63
CA THR A 406 -47.05 -1.53 -14.92
C THR A 406 -47.82 -1.73 -13.61
N THR A 407 -47.10 -1.91 -12.50
CA THR A 407 -47.63 -1.62 -11.17
C THR A 407 -46.98 -0.33 -10.67
N GLU A 408 -47.74 0.76 -10.79
CA GLU A 408 -47.43 2.07 -10.22
C GLU A 408 -47.36 1.95 -8.69
N ALA A 409 -46.21 2.28 -8.09
CA ALA A 409 -46.08 2.39 -6.64
C ALA A 409 -46.08 3.87 -6.24
N PRO A 410 -46.89 4.30 -5.26
CA PRO A 410 -46.88 5.67 -4.78
C PRO A 410 -45.65 5.95 -3.91
N VAL A 411 -45.03 7.11 -4.10
CA VAL A 411 -44.01 7.67 -3.21
C VAL A 411 -44.66 8.75 -2.35
N ALA A 412 -44.54 8.66 -1.02
CA ALA A 412 -45.10 9.65 -0.10
C ALA A 412 -44.01 10.24 0.80
N LEU A 413 -43.86 11.56 0.80
CA LEU A 413 -42.96 12.31 1.70
C LEU A 413 -43.76 12.80 2.92
N LEU A 414 -43.25 12.68 4.14
CA LEU A 414 -43.96 13.10 5.35
C LEU A 414 -43.16 14.17 6.11
N LEU A 415 -43.69 15.39 6.20
CA LEU A 415 -43.05 16.51 6.90
C LEU A 415 -43.81 16.84 8.19
N ARG A 416 -43.11 17.02 9.31
CA ARG A 416 -43.71 17.50 10.56
C ARG A 416 -43.09 18.84 10.95
N VAL A 417 -43.88 19.90 10.92
CA VAL A 417 -43.38 21.25 11.26
C VAL A 417 -43.64 21.54 12.75
N ARG A 418 -42.62 22.02 13.48
CA ARG A 418 -42.83 22.53 14.86
C ARG A 418 -43.27 23.99 14.80
N GLY A 419 -44.51 24.25 15.22
CA GLY A 419 -45.11 25.58 15.30
C GLY A 419 -46.44 25.69 14.55
N THR A 420 -47.28 26.66 14.92
CA THR A 420 -48.51 27.00 14.18
C THR A 420 -48.14 27.69 12.87
N VAL A 421 -48.13 26.92 11.79
CA VAL A 421 -48.09 27.46 10.42
C VAL A 421 -49.52 27.53 9.92
N ASP A 422 -50.03 28.73 9.62
CA ASP A 422 -51.36 28.85 9.02
C ASP A 422 -51.36 28.27 7.59
N GLU A 423 -52.53 27.82 7.11
CA GLU A 423 -52.68 27.20 5.77
C GLU A 423 -52.18 28.09 4.62
N SER A 424 -52.27 29.42 4.74
CA SER A 424 -51.81 30.37 3.72
C SER A 424 -50.28 30.47 3.67
N THR A 425 -49.63 30.22 4.80
CA THR A 425 -48.19 30.22 4.95
C THR A 425 -47.63 28.88 4.46
N ALA A 426 -48.28 27.75 4.80
CA ALA A 426 -47.95 26.42 4.25
C ALA A 426 -48.09 26.37 2.71
N GLY A 427 -49.14 26.96 2.16
CA GLY A 427 -49.34 27.06 0.69
C GLY A 427 -48.27 27.88 -0.03
N ARG A 428 -47.71 28.93 0.62
CA ARG A 428 -46.60 29.72 0.09
C ARG A 428 -45.24 29.02 0.21
N TYR A 429 -45.05 28.21 1.25
CA TYR A 429 -43.87 27.36 1.35
C TYR A 429 -43.83 26.30 0.23
N LEU A 430 -44.96 25.75 -0.20
CA LEU A 430 -45.00 24.61 -1.14
C LEU A 430 -45.08 24.99 -2.63
N THR A 431 -45.47 26.22 -2.95
CA THR A 431 -45.61 26.68 -4.36
C THR A 431 -44.29 27.05 -5.05
N GLY A 432 -43.19 27.15 -4.30
CA GLY A 432 -41.86 27.47 -4.87
C GLY A 432 -41.16 26.28 -5.56
N ALA A 433 -41.64 25.05 -5.34
CA ALA A 433 -41.08 23.84 -5.92
C ALA A 433 -42.02 23.29 -7.02
N ALA A 434 -41.66 23.62 -8.26
CA ALA A 434 -42.16 23.10 -9.54
C ALA A 434 -43.55 23.58 -10.05
N ALA A 435 -43.51 24.42 -11.07
CA ALA A 435 -44.56 24.51 -12.08
C ALA A 435 -44.51 23.27 -13.01
N ALA A 436 -44.97 22.11 -12.52
CA ALA A 436 -45.46 21.02 -13.36
C ALA A 436 -46.16 19.95 -12.51
N THR A 437 -47.47 19.83 -12.68
CA THR A 437 -48.29 18.63 -12.46
C THR A 437 -48.28 17.97 -11.07
N SER A 438 -49.10 18.46 -10.13
CA SER A 438 -50.01 17.65 -9.28
C SER A 438 -50.71 18.52 -8.21
N ARG A 439 -51.94 18.15 -7.82
CA ARG A 439 -52.73 18.82 -6.78
C ARG A 439 -52.29 18.32 -5.42
N PHE A 440 -51.88 19.21 -4.52
CA PHE A 440 -51.55 18.86 -3.13
C PHE A 440 -52.83 18.71 -2.31
N ALA A 441 -53.01 17.57 -1.64
CA ALA A 441 -54.07 17.37 -0.67
C ALA A 441 -53.44 17.11 0.70
N VAL A 442 -53.60 18.04 1.64
CA VAL A 442 -53.32 17.80 3.06
C VAL A 442 -54.54 17.11 3.66
N SER A 443 -54.75 15.84 3.34
CA SER A 443 -55.56 14.88 4.11
C SER A 443 -55.66 13.56 3.37
N GLY A 444 -55.02 12.53 3.91
CA GLY A 444 -55.18 11.14 3.48
C GLY A 444 -54.51 10.20 4.48
N ASP A 445 -55.21 9.14 4.87
CA ASP A 445 -54.68 8.12 5.78
C ASP A 445 -53.49 7.39 5.16
N LEU A 446 -52.43 7.15 5.95
CA LEU A 446 -51.23 6.45 5.51
C LEU A 446 -51.49 4.95 5.23
N PRO A 447 -50.81 4.32 4.25
CA PRO A 447 -50.82 2.86 4.10
C PRO A 447 -50.39 2.16 5.41
N PRO A 448 -51.01 1.03 5.81
CA PRO A 448 -50.76 0.40 7.10
C PRO A 448 -49.29 0.06 7.38
N GLN A 449 -48.53 -0.27 6.34
CA GLN A 449 -47.10 -0.61 6.42
C GLN A 449 -46.24 0.63 6.71
N ALA A 450 -46.56 1.76 6.09
CA ALA A 450 -45.91 3.04 6.37
C ALA A 450 -46.28 3.56 7.77
N ALA A 451 -47.54 3.41 8.19
CA ALA A 451 -47.98 3.74 9.54
C ALA A 451 -47.29 2.88 10.62
N ALA A 452 -47.09 1.59 10.34
CA ALA A 452 -46.37 0.68 11.23
C ALA A 452 -44.87 1.01 11.33
N LEU A 453 -44.25 1.44 10.22
CA LEU A 453 -42.84 1.86 10.20
C LEU A 453 -42.64 3.17 11.00
N LEU A 454 -43.53 4.14 10.82
CA LEU A 454 -43.59 5.37 11.61
C LEU A 454 -43.78 5.10 13.11
N ALA A 455 -44.66 4.16 13.45
CA ALA A 455 -44.89 3.76 14.84
C ALA A 455 -43.65 3.08 15.48
N ARG A 456 -42.80 2.42 14.69
CA ARG A 456 -41.57 1.76 15.15
C ARG A 456 -40.41 2.74 15.36
N LEU A 457 -40.32 3.78 14.55
CA LEU A 457 -39.21 4.75 14.60
C LEU A 457 -39.38 5.78 15.71
N ALA A 458 -40.62 6.02 16.17
CA ALA A 458 -40.91 6.87 17.33
C ALA A 458 -41.80 6.14 18.37
N PRO A 459 -41.27 5.12 19.07
CA PRO A 459 -42.05 4.37 20.03
C PRO A 459 -42.41 5.24 21.24
N GLY A 460 -43.71 5.52 21.44
CA GLY A 460 -44.24 6.30 22.56
C GLY A 460 -44.91 7.64 22.21
N ARG A 461 -44.96 8.05 20.94
CA ARG A 461 -45.63 9.29 20.50
C ARG A 461 -46.80 9.09 19.53
N ALA A 462 -47.17 7.84 19.27
CA ALA A 462 -48.36 7.46 18.53
C ALA A 462 -49.47 7.02 19.49
N SER A 463 -50.14 7.97 20.14
CA SER A 463 -51.38 7.69 20.87
C SER A 463 -52.47 8.67 20.45
N ARG A 464 -53.29 8.22 19.49
CA ARG A 464 -54.61 8.73 19.04
C ARG A 464 -54.71 10.23 18.65
N PRO A 465 -55.38 10.57 17.53
CA PRO A 465 -55.74 11.96 17.29
C PRO A 465 -56.71 12.41 18.39
N PRO A 466 -56.46 13.53 19.09
CA PRO A 466 -57.48 14.12 19.94
C PRO A 466 -58.63 14.58 19.04
N SER A 467 -59.82 14.07 19.28
CA SER A 467 -61.04 14.68 18.78
C SER A 467 -61.16 16.06 19.43
N GLY A 468 -60.87 17.11 18.67
CA GLY A 468 -61.03 18.49 19.09
C GLY A 468 -59.76 19.31 18.93
N THR A 469 -59.77 20.14 17.90
CA THR A 469 -59.06 21.43 17.74
C THR A 469 -57.65 21.58 18.31
N ALA A 470 -56.71 21.73 17.37
CA ALA A 470 -55.41 22.40 17.46
C ALA A 470 -54.33 21.72 18.34
N GLU A 471 -53.43 20.97 17.68
CA GLU A 471 -51.95 21.16 17.70
C GLU A 471 -51.20 19.87 17.35
N ALA A 472 -50.96 19.65 16.05
CA ALA A 472 -49.75 19.05 15.47
C ALA A 472 -49.93 18.97 13.93
N PRO A 473 -49.23 19.76 13.11
CA PRO A 473 -49.31 19.60 11.66
C PRO A 473 -48.31 18.54 11.22
N VAL A 474 -48.84 17.38 10.84
CA VAL A 474 -48.14 16.45 9.94
C VAL A 474 -48.62 16.78 8.54
N ALA A 475 -47.75 17.32 7.68
CA ALA A 475 -48.03 17.56 6.28
C ALA A 475 -47.49 16.38 5.46
N VAL A 476 -48.38 15.66 4.77
CA VAL A 476 -47.99 14.61 3.82
C VAL A 476 -47.90 15.23 2.43
N LEU A 477 -46.75 15.12 1.79
CA LEU A 477 -46.50 15.56 0.42
C LEU A 477 -46.39 14.33 -0.46
N GLU A 478 -47.45 14.08 -1.24
CA GLU A 478 -47.41 13.08 -2.32
C GLU A 478 -46.72 13.72 -3.53
N LEU A 479 -45.48 13.32 -3.81
CA LEU A 479 -44.68 13.86 -4.92
C LEU A 479 -45.00 13.13 -6.23
N GLY A 480 -46.29 13.06 -6.57
CA GLY A 480 -46.76 12.50 -7.83
C GLY A 480 -46.39 11.03 -8.09
N ARG A 481 -46.86 10.52 -9.22
CA ARG A 481 -46.57 9.16 -9.69
C ARG A 481 -45.50 9.27 -10.78
N THR A 482 -44.32 8.72 -10.54
CA THR A 482 -43.28 8.60 -11.57
C THR A 482 -43.24 7.16 -12.09
N PRO A 483 -43.08 6.95 -13.41
CA PRO A 483 -42.77 5.62 -13.92
C PRO A 483 -41.41 5.19 -13.36
N ARG A 484 -41.27 3.89 -13.03
CA ARG A 484 -40.13 3.27 -12.32
C ARG A 484 -38.71 3.53 -12.91
N CYS A 485 -38.59 4.25 -14.03
CA CYS A 485 -37.36 4.36 -14.83
C CYS A 485 -36.86 5.81 -15.06
N ALA A 486 -37.30 6.82 -14.31
CA ALA A 486 -36.70 8.15 -14.40
C ALA A 486 -35.71 8.37 -13.23
N PRO A 487 -34.44 8.76 -13.48
CA PRO A 487 -33.57 9.24 -12.41
C PRO A 487 -34.23 10.44 -11.74
N TRP A 488 -34.15 10.48 -10.41
CA TRP A 488 -34.75 11.56 -9.62
C TRP A 488 -34.08 12.87 -10.01
N SER A 489 -34.84 13.86 -10.48
CA SER A 489 -34.30 15.20 -10.62
C SER A 489 -34.14 15.79 -9.22
N GLY A 490 -32.91 16.04 -8.80
CA GLY A 490 -32.55 16.56 -7.47
C GLY A 490 -33.21 17.90 -7.07
N ALA A 491 -33.97 18.52 -7.97
CA ALA A 491 -34.69 19.78 -7.74
C ALA A 491 -35.78 19.69 -6.65
N GLY A 492 -36.47 18.56 -6.52
CA GLY A 492 -37.55 18.40 -5.52
C GLY A 492 -37.05 18.21 -4.09
N ILE A 493 -36.04 17.36 -3.92
CA ILE A 493 -35.41 17.07 -2.63
C ILE A 493 -34.53 18.26 -2.19
N GLY A 494 -33.79 18.88 -3.12
CA GLY A 494 -32.96 20.05 -2.85
C GLY A 494 -33.75 21.25 -2.30
N ALA A 495 -35.02 21.42 -2.69
CA ALA A 495 -35.88 22.48 -2.17
C ALA A 495 -36.33 22.27 -0.71
N VAL A 496 -36.53 21.01 -0.30
CA VAL A 496 -36.87 20.64 1.09
C VAL A 496 -35.64 20.73 1.98
N VAL A 497 -34.50 20.25 1.48
CA VAL A 497 -33.20 20.30 2.14
C VAL A 497 -32.69 21.73 2.34
N GLY A 498 -32.80 22.59 1.32
CA GLY A 498 -32.41 23.99 1.41
C GLY A 498 -33.15 24.76 2.50
N ARG A 499 -34.35 24.29 2.88
CA ARG A 499 -35.20 24.91 3.91
C ARG A 499 -35.09 24.27 5.30
N LEU A 500 -34.55 23.04 5.38
CA LEU A 500 -33.99 22.51 6.64
C LEU A 500 -32.70 23.26 7.00
N LEU A 501 -31.88 23.61 6.01
CA LEU A 501 -30.62 24.34 6.18
C LEU A 501 -30.80 25.82 6.53
N ASP A 502 -31.84 26.49 6.02
CA ASP A 502 -32.14 27.90 6.36
C ASP A 502 -32.91 28.07 7.69
N GLY A 503 -33.23 26.95 8.35
CA GLY A 503 -33.88 26.91 9.67
C GLY A 503 -35.39 27.09 9.65
N THR A 504 -36.06 27.08 8.48
CA THR A 504 -37.53 27.19 8.40
C THR A 504 -38.27 25.85 8.59
N LEU A 505 -37.59 24.71 8.43
CA LEU A 505 -38.06 23.38 8.82
C LEU A 505 -37.21 22.83 9.96
N HIS A 506 -37.84 22.23 10.97
CA HIS A 506 -37.17 21.82 12.21
C HIS A 506 -37.01 20.31 12.41
N ASP A 507 -37.86 19.47 11.79
CA ASP A 507 -37.79 17.99 11.84
C ASP A 507 -38.43 17.42 10.54
N ALA A 508 -37.83 16.41 9.89
CA ALA A 508 -38.42 15.74 8.71
C ALA A 508 -38.12 14.24 8.66
N VAL A 509 -39.10 13.42 8.27
CA VAL A 509 -38.93 11.97 8.06
C VAL A 509 -39.27 11.62 6.61
N VAL A 510 -38.25 11.23 5.85
CA VAL A 510 -38.42 10.88 4.43
C VAL A 510 -38.78 9.40 4.32
N LEU A 511 -39.95 9.09 3.76
CA LEU A 511 -40.36 7.73 3.44
C LEU A 511 -40.18 7.48 1.94
N LEU A 512 -39.35 6.50 1.58
CA LEU A 512 -39.11 6.09 0.20
C LEU A 512 -39.79 4.74 -0.03
N ALA A 513 -40.65 4.66 -1.04
CA ALA A 513 -41.25 3.41 -1.47
C ALA A 513 -40.54 2.90 -2.72
N ASP A 514 -40.08 1.65 -2.68
CA ASP A 514 -39.65 0.89 -3.86
C ASP A 514 -40.55 -0.35 -3.98
N GLY A 515 -41.62 -0.23 -4.77
CA GLY A 515 -42.68 -1.25 -4.80
C GLY A 515 -43.40 -1.38 -3.44
N PRO A 516 -43.57 -2.60 -2.87
CA PRO A 516 -44.23 -2.79 -1.57
C PRO A 516 -43.32 -2.47 -0.37
N VAL A 517 -42.05 -2.13 -0.60
CA VAL A 517 -41.05 -1.93 0.45
C VAL A 517 -40.95 -0.45 0.77
N TRP A 518 -41.21 -0.09 2.02
CA TRP A 518 -41.09 1.27 2.55
C TRP A 518 -39.82 1.39 3.40
N ARG A 519 -39.00 2.40 3.12
CA ARG A 519 -37.82 2.77 3.91
C ARG A 519 -38.03 4.15 4.52
N ALA A 520 -37.60 4.37 5.75
CA ALA A 520 -37.67 5.67 6.40
C ALA A 520 -36.27 6.19 6.70
N VAL A 521 -36.05 7.49 6.48
CA VAL A 521 -34.84 8.20 6.86
C VAL A 521 -35.25 9.37 7.74
N ASP A 522 -34.77 9.37 8.98
CA ASP A 522 -34.99 10.46 9.93
C ASP A 522 -33.91 11.53 9.72
N VAL A 523 -34.31 12.79 9.53
CA VAL A 523 -33.41 13.89 9.18
C VAL A 523 -33.53 14.98 10.24
N GLU A 524 -32.82 14.80 11.36
CA GLU A 524 -32.78 15.75 12.48
C GLU A 524 -31.57 16.72 12.41
N ASP A 525 -30.59 16.49 11.52
CA ASP A 525 -29.37 17.31 11.43
C ASP A 525 -29.07 17.70 9.96
N PRO A 526 -29.02 19.02 9.62
CA PRO A 526 -28.68 19.49 8.29
C PRO A 526 -27.29 19.03 7.80
N ALA A 527 -26.37 18.63 8.69
CA ALA A 527 -25.05 18.10 8.35
C ALA A 527 -25.08 16.65 7.82
N VAL A 528 -26.18 15.92 7.99
CA VAL A 528 -26.36 14.54 7.50
C VAL A 528 -26.87 14.51 6.05
N VAL A 529 -27.33 15.66 5.55
CA VAL A 529 -28.02 15.73 4.26
C VAL A 529 -27.07 15.63 3.07
N ASP A 530 -25.91 16.30 3.13
CA ASP A 530 -24.92 16.28 2.05
C ASP A 530 -24.28 14.88 1.85
N PRO A 531 -23.95 14.12 2.91
CA PRO A 531 -23.50 12.73 2.79
C PRO A 531 -24.55 11.76 2.24
N VAL A 532 -25.83 11.97 2.56
CA VAL A 532 -26.93 11.13 2.04
C VAL A 532 -27.21 11.44 0.57
N LEU A 533 -27.12 12.70 0.15
CA LEU A 533 -27.22 13.08 -1.26
C LEU A 533 -26.05 12.50 -2.08
N ARG A 534 -24.83 12.59 -1.56
CA ARG A 534 -23.63 11.99 -2.17
C ARG A 534 -23.67 10.46 -2.24
N PHE A 535 -24.25 9.80 -1.25
CA PHE A 535 -24.48 8.35 -1.26
C PHE A 535 -25.56 7.94 -2.28
N LEU A 536 -26.57 8.78 -2.51
CA LEU A 536 -27.64 8.52 -3.48
C LEU A 536 -27.24 8.90 -4.93
N ASP A 537 -26.33 9.86 -5.10
CA ASP A 537 -25.76 10.26 -6.39
C ASP A 537 -24.49 9.46 -6.77
N GLY A 538 -24.01 8.57 -5.90
CA GLY A 538 -22.90 7.65 -6.19
C GLY A 538 -21.49 8.25 -6.07
N GLU A 539 -21.34 9.42 -5.43
CA GLU A 539 -20.06 10.13 -5.32
C GLU A 539 -19.65 10.40 -3.85
N GLY A 540 -18.89 9.50 -3.21
CA GLY A 540 -18.02 9.91 -2.09
C GLY A 540 -17.66 8.88 -1.02
N ASP A 541 -16.35 8.67 -0.85
CA ASP A 541 -15.70 8.17 0.39
C ASP A 541 -15.30 9.38 1.27
N GLY A 542 -15.86 9.53 2.49
CA GLY A 542 -15.47 10.58 3.46
C GLY A 542 -16.27 10.60 4.79
N PRO A 543 -15.74 11.16 5.90
CA PRO A 543 -16.25 10.94 7.27
C PRO A 543 -17.45 11.82 7.69
N VAL A 544 -18.30 11.29 8.59
CA VAL A 544 -19.52 11.92 9.14
C VAL A 544 -19.31 12.35 10.61
N ALA A 545 -19.78 13.53 11.00
CA ALA A 545 -19.77 14.01 12.39
C ALA A 545 -21.16 13.85 13.06
N LEU A 546 -21.19 13.51 14.35
CA LEU A 546 -22.42 13.31 15.13
C LEU A 546 -22.48 14.30 16.30
N ARG A 547 -23.63 14.93 16.48
CA ARG A 547 -23.94 15.81 17.63
C ARG A 547 -24.76 15.02 18.65
N ILE A 548 -24.36 15.07 19.92
CA ILE A 548 -25.04 14.35 21.01
C ILE A 548 -25.84 15.37 21.83
N GLY A 549 -27.01 14.94 22.35
CA GLY A 549 -28.09 15.78 22.90
C GLY A 549 -27.80 16.63 24.14
N ASP A 550 -26.53 16.88 24.49
CA ASP A 550 -26.11 17.86 25.50
C ASP A 550 -25.53 19.16 24.90
N GLY A 551 -25.49 19.26 23.56
CA GLY A 551 -24.98 20.43 22.85
C GLY A 551 -23.50 20.36 22.48
N SER A 552 -22.83 19.23 22.69
CA SER A 552 -21.47 18.99 22.20
C SER A 552 -21.42 18.22 20.88
N SER A 553 -20.49 18.60 20.00
CA SER A 553 -20.18 17.89 18.75
C SER A 553 -18.92 17.03 18.94
N ARG A 554 -18.93 15.78 18.46
CA ARG A 554 -17.72 14.95 18.43
C ARG A 554 -17.48 14.35 17.05
N LEU A 555 -16.20 14.34 16.66
CA LEU A 555 -15.69 13.64 15.49
C LEU A 555 -15.47 12.17 15.87
N LEU A 556 -16.10 11.23 15.16
CA LEU A 556 -15.78 9.81 15.28
C LEU A 556 -14.76 9.43 14.20
N ALA A 557 -13.47 9.47 14.56
CA ALA A 557 -12.53 8.54 13.97
C ALA A 557 -12.68 7.23 14.74
N HIS A 558 -12.75 6.08 14.05
CA HIS A 558 -12.74 4.78 14.71
C HIS A 558 -11.55 4.66 15.66
N VAL A 559 -11.83 4.80 16.95
CA VAL A 559 -11.07 4.17 18.02
C VAL A 559 -12.06 3.74 19.09
N ASP A 560 -12.14 2.43 19.29
CA ASP A 560 -12.91 1.77 20.32
C ASP A 560 -12.45 2.24 21.72
N GLY A 561 -13.42 2.70 22.55
CA GLY A 561 -13.17 3.36 23.83
C GLY A 561 -12.54 2.45 24.88
N ASP A 562 -12.77 1.14 24.78
CA ASP A 562 -12.17 0.17 25.69
C ASP A 562 -10.75 -0.24 25.25
N LEU A 563 -10.45 -0.10 23.95
CA LEU A 563 -9.11 -0.24 23.39
C LEU A 563 -8.27 1.03 23.56
N LEU A 564 -8.88 2.22 23.63
CA LEU A 564 -8.18 3.46 23.99
C LEU A 564 -7.86 3.56 25.48
N ALA A 565 -8.63 2.93 26.37
CA ALA A 565 -8.28 2.85 27.79
C ALA A 565 -7.10 1.89 28.04
N ILE A 566 -6.95 0.86 27.20
CA ILE A 566 -5.80 -0.08 27.21
C ILE A 566 -4.60 0.52 26.46
N HIS A 567 -4.82 1.17 25.32
CA HIS A 567 -3.79 1.88 24.54
C HIS A 567 -3.28 3.13 25.26
N ALA A 568 -4.12 3.88 25.96
CA ALA A 568 -3.71 5.04 26.75
C ALA A 568 -2.99 4.64 28.04
N ARG A 569 -3.23 3.43 28.59
CA ARG A 569 -2.43 2.88 29.69
C ARG A 569 -1.04 2.40 29.27
N HIS A 570 -0.80 2.11 27.98
CA HIS A 570 0.43 1.46 27.52
C HIS A 570 1.12 2.15 26.32
N ARG A 571 0.84 3.42 26.06
CA ARG A 571 1.58 4.20 25.06
C ARG A 571 3.04 4.41 25.49
N GLY A 572 3.95 3.72 24.81
CA GLY A 572 5.39 4.04 24.79
C GLY A 572 6.36 2.99 25.35
N ARG A 573 5.96 1.74 25.59
CA ARG A 573 6.89 0.68 26.06
C ARG A 573 6.63 -0.68 25.41
N ASP A 574 7.71 -1.43 25.27
CA ASP A 574 7.78 -2.79 24.72
C ASP A 574 6.85 -3.76 25.50
N LEU A 575 5.78 -4.19 24.83
CA LEU A 575 4.68 -4.99 25.38
C LEU A 575 5.16 -6.36 25.90
N VAL A 576 6.27 -6.88 25.37
CA VAL A 576 6.82 -8.18 25.78
C VAL A 576 7.69 -8.02 27.04
N ALA A 577 8.45 -6.93 27.12
CA ALA A 577 9.27 -6.60 28.28
C ALA A 577 8.43 -6.18 29.50
N ASP A 578 7.27 -5.55 29.31
CA ASP A 578 6.40 -5.09 30.39
C ASP A 578 5.49 -6.21 30.93
N CYS A 579 5.04 -7.14 30.09
CA CYS A 579 4.42 -8.39 30.56
C CYS A 579 5.39 -9.26 31.36
N ALA A 580 6.68 -9.28 30.97
CA ALA A 580 7.73 -9.93 31.75
C ALA A 580 8.02 -9.19 33.08
N ARG A 581 7.95 -7.85 33.09
CA ARG A 581 8.20 -7.04 34.30
C ARG A 581 7.05 -7.11 35.31
N ASP A 582 5.80 -7.14 34.84
CA ASP A 582 4.61 -7.31 35.68
C ASP A 582 4.53 -8.74 36.24
N ALA A 583 4.98 -9.74 35.47
CA ALA A 583 5.14 -11.12 35.96
C ALA A 583 6.24 -11.23 37.04
N LEU A 584 7.39 -10.56 36.86
CA LEU A 584 8.51 -10.55 37.82
C LEU A 584 8.19 -9.78 39.11
N HIS A 585 7.35 -8.75 39.04
CA HIS A 585 6.90 -7.99 40.20
C HIS A 585 5.85 -8.77 41.02
N ARG A 586 5.03 -9.60 40.37
CA ARG A 586 4.05 -10.50 41.03
C ARG A 586 4.70 -11.68 41.76
N VAL A 587 5.97 -12.01 41.46
CA VAL A 587 6.77 -13.05 42.16
C VAL A 587 7.89 -12.49 43.04
N GLY A 588 7.93 -11.16 43.26
CA GLY A 588 8.71 -10.55 44.35
C GLY A 588 10.23 -10.38 44.14
N VAL A 589 10.72 -10.25 42.91
CA VAL A 589 12.17 -10.13 42.63
C VAL A 589 12.58 -8.67 42.31
N PRO A 590 13.47 -8.02 43.09
CA PRO A 590 13.91 -6.65 42.84
C PRO A 590 15.14 -6.57 41.91
N VAL A 591 15.22 -5.53 41.07
CA VAL A 591 16.36 -5.27 40.15
C VAL A 591 17.00 -3.91 40.46
N ARG A 592 18.34 -3.85 40.58
CA ARG A 592 19.15 -2.63 40.79
C ARG A 592 20.02 -2.31 39.55
N PRO A 593 20.33 -1.04 39.25
CA PRO A 593 21.18 -0.66 38.12
C PRO A 593 22.64 -0.34 38.53
N GLY A 594 23.61 -0.81 37.72
CA GLY A 594 24.96 -0.20 37.63
C GLY A 594 26.16 -1.17 37.59
N ALA A 595 27.20 -0.73 36.84
CA ALA A 595 28.54 -1.30 36.58
C ALA A 595 28.64 -2.35 35.44
N GLY A 596 29.57 -2.30 34.47
CA GLY A 596 30.72 -1.43 34.21
C GLY A 596 31.36 -1.81 32.84
N ARG A 597 32.23 -0.94 32.32
CA ARG A 597 32.85 -0.96 30.97
C ARG A 597 33.90 -2.06 30.77
N GLY A 598 34.06 -2.55 29.53
CA GLY A 598 35.29 -3.21 29.04
C GLY A 598 35.11 -4.08 27.78
N CYS A 599 35.79 -3.72 26.68
CA CYS A 599 35.97 -4.44 25.39
C CYS A 599 34.70 -4.73 24.54
N ALA A 600 34.57 -4.05 23.40
CA ALA A 600 33.47 -4.23 22.45
C ALA A 600 33.68 -5.50 21.59
N THR A 601 32.85 -6.51 21.84
CA THR A 601 32.57 -7.63 20.94
C THR A 601 31.08 -7.55 20.63
N ALA A 602 30.69 -7.38 19.37
CA ALA A 602 29.28 -7.22 18.99
C ALA A 602 28.55 -8.57 19.08
N LEU A 603 27.61 -8.68 20.01
CA LEU A 603 26.69 -9.82 20.21
C LEU A 603 25.27 -9.28 20.07
N ALA A 604 24.50 -9.79 19.10
CA ALA A 604 23.06 -9.54 18.98
C ALA A 604 22.27 -10.81 19.39
N PRO A 605 21.18 -10.70 20.16
CA PRO A 605 20.32 -11.84 20.47
C PRO A 605 19.36 -12.12 19.30
N LEU A 606 19.29 -13.39 18.86
CA LEU A 606 18.27 -13.86 17.92
C LEU A 606 16.93 -14.01 18.65
N GLY A 607 15.90 -13.31 18.18
CA GLY A 607 14.57 -13.26 18.80
C GLY A 607 13.74 -14.52 18.58
N LEU A 608 13.83 -15.49 19.49
CA LEU A 608 12.84 -16.55 19.68
C LEU A 608 12.17 -16.42 21.07
N PRO A 609 10.94 -16.97 21.27
CA PRO A 609 10.20 -16.80 22.51
C PRO A 609 10.88 -17.55 23.67
N GLY A 610 11.72 -16.82 24.41
CA GLY A 610 12.39 -17.27 25.63
C GLY A 610 13.77 -17.93 25.45
N GLY A 611 14.87 -17.15 25.43
CA GLY A 611 16.26 -17.65 25.61
C GLY A 611 17.29 -16.62 25.14
N ARG A 612 18.41 -16.28 25.80
CA ARG A 612 19.42 -17.02 26.61
C ARG A 612 20.36 -17.96 25.83
N VAL A 613 20.64 -17.67 24.55
CA VAL A 613 21.72 -18.31 23.75
C VAL A 613 22.80 -17.27 23.39
N ARG A 614 24.09 -17.66 23.43
CA ARG A 614 25.24 -16.84 23.03
C ARG A 614 26.07 -17.60 21.98
N VAL A 615 26.37 -16.96 20.85
CA VAL A 615 27.25 -17.51 19.81
C VAL A 615 28.65 -16.93 20.00
N VAL A 616 29.68 -17.78 20.00
CA VAL A 616 31.08 -17.37 20.21
C VAL A 616 31.91 -17.88 19.04
N ALA A 617 32.60 -16.98 18.34
CA ALA A 617 33.55 -17.34 17.27
C ALA A 617 34.92 -17.71 17.85
N ALA A 618 35.52 -18.80 17.36
CA ALA A 618 36.92 -19.16 17.59
C ALA A 618 37.50 -19.82 16.32
N PRO A 619 38.82 -19.71 16.08
CA PRO A 619 39.45 -20.25 14.88
C PRO A 619 39.48 -21.78 14.84
N ASP A 620 39.39 -22.47 15.98
CA ASP A 620 39.27 -23.92 16.06
C ASP A 620 38.54 -24.43 17.32
N VAL A 621 38.16 -25.71 17.30
CA VAL A 621 37.40 -26.37 18.37
C VAL A 621 38.22 -26.56 19.65
N VAL A 622 39.56 -26.53 19.56
CA VAL A 622 40.47 -26.76 20.69
C VAL A 622 40.60 -25.50 21.54
N GLU A 623 40.64 -24.32 20.92
CA GLU A 623 40.64 -23.04 21.62
C GLU A 623 39.28 -22.74 22.27
N LEU A 624 38.19 -23.14 21.61
CA LEU A 624 36.82 -22.93 22.08
C LEU A 624 36.51 -23.79 23.34
N ARG A 625 37.03 -25.02 23.42
CA ARG A 625 36.92 -25.91 24.60
C ARG A 625 37.72 -25.44 25.83
N ARG A 626 38.68 -24.53 25.67
CA ARG A 626 39.51 -24.02 26.78
C ARG A 626 38.92 -22.80 27.48
N ARG A 627 37.87 -22.18 26.92
CA ARG A 627 37.22 -21.01 27.52
C ARG A 627 36.28 -21.44 28.64
N ALA A 628 36.49 -20.91 29.84
CA ALA A 628 35.76 -21.28 31.06
C ALA A 628 34.23 -21.05 31.00
N GLU A 629 33.76 -20.34 29.98
CA GLU A 629 32.35 -20.01 29.72
C GLU A 629 31.60 -21.10 28.94
N VAL A 630 32.31 -22.10 28.40
CA VAL A 630 31.77 -23.14 27.51
C VAL A 630 31.55 -24.43 28.29
N ALA A 631 30.31 -24.70 28.68
CA ALA A 631 29.94 -25.93 29.36
C ALA A 631 28.81 -26.63 28.58
N GLU A 632 29.19 -27.71 27.89
CA GLU A 632 28.32 -28.77 27.35
C GLU A 632 27.44 -28.46 26.12
N ALA A 633 28.03 -28.66 24.94
CA ALA A 633 27.53 -29.40 23.76
C ALA A 633 28.24 -28.84 22.51
N VAL A 634 28.88 -29.72 21.73
CA VAL A 634 29.52 -29.37 20.46
C VAL A 634 28.85 -30.21 19.40
N VAL A 635 28.11 -29.58 18.49
CA VAL A 635 27.46 -30.27 17.36
C VAL A 635 28.28 -29.98 16.11
N PRO A 636 29.01 -30.97 15.56
CA PRO A 636 29.77 -30.80 14.33
C PRO A 636 28.81 -30.65 13.16
N VAL A 637 29.14 -29.78 12.21
CA VAL A 637 28.32 -29.55 11.01
C VAL A 637 29.23 -29.58 9.79
N ASP A 638 28.84 -30.34 8.78
CA ASP A 638 29.48 -30.40 7.46
C ASP A 638 28.43 -30.16 6.38
N ASP A 639 28.71 -29.23 5.47
CA ASP A 639 27.82 -28.77 4.39
C ASP A 639 26.34 -28.49 4.79
N GLY A 640 26.16 -28.00 6.03
CA GLY A 640 24.87 -27.67 6.62
C GLY A 640 24.09 -28.85 7.21
N GLN A 641 24.69 -30.03 7.30
CA GLN A 641 24.16 -31.22 7.97
C GLN A 641 24.89 -31.46 9.30
N VAL A 642 24.15 -31.79 10.36
CA VAL A 642 24.74 -32.21 11.64
C VAL A 642 25.40 -33.57 11.45
N VAL A 643 26.69 -33.67 11.74
CA VAL A 643 27.46 -34.92 11.64
C VAL A 643 27.75 -35.45 13.03
N GLU A 644 27.16 -36.61 13.37
CA GLU A 644 27.20 -37.18 14.72
C GLU A 644 28.63 -37.53 15.18
N ASP A 645 29.53 -37.88 14.25
CA ASP A 645 30.89 -38.37 14.54
C ASP A 645 32.00 -37.32 14.33
N GLY A 646 31.65 -36.08 13.95
CA GLY A 646 32.60 -34.98 13.80
C GLY A 646 33.50 -35.04 12.56
N ARG A 647 33.19 -35.93 11.61
CA ARG A 647 33.92 -36.08 10.34
C ARG A 647 32.98 -35.96 9.15
N ASP A 648 33.46 -35.35 8.08
CA ASP A 648 32.74 -35.29 6.79
C ASP A 648 32.61 -36.67 6.13
N ASP A 649 31.81 -36.76 5.06
CA ASP A 649 31.63 -37.99 4.25
C ASP A 649 32.94 -38.51 3.63
N ALA A 650 34.01 -37.70 3.65
CA ALA A 650 35.36 -38.04 3.21
C ALA A 650 36.34 -38.40 4.36
N GLY A 651 35.86 -38.44 5.61
CA GLY A 651 36.63 -38.83 6.80
C GLY A 651 37.55 -37.75 7.38
N ARG A 652 37.43 -36.48 6.97
CA ARG A 652 38.19 -35.32 7.46
C ARG A 652 37.44 -34.61 8.60
N ASP A 653 38.16 -33.89 9.46
CA ASP A 653 37.54 -33.16 10.58
C ASP A 653 36.66 -32.02 10.02
N ALA A 654 35.38 -31.98 10.42
CA ALA A 654 34.42 -31.00 9.92
C ALA A 654 34.78 -29.57 10.40
N THR A 655 34.87 -28.61 9.48
CA THR A 655 35.12 -27.20 9.79
C THR A 655 33.79 -26.44 9.92
N GLY A 656 33.23 -26.36 11.14
CA GLY A 656 31.92 -25.74 11.37
C GLY A 656 31.70 -25.14 12.78
N TRP A 657 30.81 -24.14 12.85
CA TRP A 657 30.49 -23.27 14.00
C TRP A 657 29.92 -24.01 15.23
N VAL A 658 30.19 -23.49 16.43
CA VAL A 658 29.73 -24.08 17.71
C VAL A 658 28.61 -23.24 18.35
N VAL A 659 27.48 -23.89 18.68
CA VAL A 659 26.37 -23.30 19.46
C VAL A 659 26.50 -23.76 20.92
N ILE A 660 26.54 -22.82 21.87
CA ILE A 660 26.70 -23.10 23.29
C ILE A 660 25.38 -22.85 24.03
N ALA A 661 24.86 -23.87 24.71
CA ALA A 661 23.79 -23.75 25.71
C ALA A 661 24.39 -23.77 27.13
N ARG A 662 23.72 -23.16 28.13
CA ARG A 662 24.16 -23.26 29.54
C ARG A 662 23.87 -24.66 30.11
N PRO A 663 24.65 -25.12 31.11
CA PRO A 663 24.43 -26.43 31.72
C PRO A 663 23.04 -26.52 32.37
N GLY A 664 22.31 -27.60 32.06
CA GLY A 664 20.99 -27.91 32.63
C GLY A 664 19.79 -27.84 31.66
N ILE A 665 20.01 -27.69 30.35
CA ILE A 665 18.93 -27.72 29.34
C ILE A 665 18.87 -29.12 28.71
N ASN A 666 17.75 -29.83 28.87
CA ASN A 666 17.51 -31.18 28.33
C ASN A 666 16.73 -31.17 26.99
N ASP A 667 16.58 -30.01 26.33
CA ASP A 667 15.83 -29.86 25.07
C ASP A 667 16.78 -29.84 23.87
N THR A 668 17.20 -31.04 23.45
CA THR A 668 18.13 -31.26 22.35
C THR A 668 17.52 -30.86 20.99
N ASP A 669 16.21 -31.01 20.81
CA ASP A 669 15.51 -30.74 19.54
C ASP A 669 15.39 -29.24 19.26
N GLY A 670 15.19 -28.42 20.30
CA GLY A 670 15.20 -26.95 20.18
C GLY A 670 16.57 -26.40 19.73
N VAL A 671 17.66 -27.02 20.19
CA VAL A 671 19.03 -26.64 19.80
C VAL A 671 19.33 -27.02 18.34
N VAL A 672 18.92 -28.22 17.92
CA VAL A 672 19.06 -28.70 16.53
C VAL A 672 18.25 -27.84 15.56
N THR A 673 17.02 -27.46 15.93
CA THR A 673 16.15 -26.60 15.11
C THR A 673 16.73 -25.20 14.92
N ALA A 674 17.33 -24.62 15.96
CA ALA A 674 17.99 -23.32 15.87
C ALA A 674 19.26 -23.35 15.00
N ALA A 675 20.04 -24.43 15.09
CA ALA A 675 21.22 -24.63 14.25
C ALA A 675 20.86 -24.81 12.76
N ALA A 676 19.78 -25.55 12.47
CA ALA A 676 19.26 -25.74 11.10
C ALA A 676 18.74 -24.43 10.47
N ALA A 677 18.14 -23.54 11.26
CA ALA A 677 17.69 -22.23 10.79
C ALA A 677 18.88 -21.31 10.43
N VAL A 678 19.96 -21.34 11.22
CA VAL A 678 21.20 -20.60 10.93
C VAL A 678 21.90 -21.15 9.68
N ALA A 679 21.96 -22.48 9.52
CA ALA A 679 22.51 -23.13 8.33
C ALA A 679 21.71 -22.82 7.06
N THR A 680 20.38 -22.68 7.18
CA THR A 680 19.49 -22.32 6.05
C THR A 680 19.68 -20.85 5.63
N SER A 681 19.89 -19.94 6.58
CA SER A 681 20.27 -18.54 6.28
C SER A 681 21.65 -18.43 5.60
N ALA A 682 22.55 -19.40 5.83
CA ALA A 682 23.85 -19.46 5.18
C ALA A 682 23.77 -20.11 3.77
N ARG A 683 22.94 -21.14 3.58
CA ARG A 683 22.69 -21.78 2.27
C ARG A 683 22.07 -20.85 1.23
N LEU A 684 21.26 -19.88 1.64
CA LEU A 684 20.75 -18.84 0.74
C LEU A 684 21.84 -17.89 0.22
N ARG A 685 23.10 -18.01 0.68
CA ARG A 685 24.24 -17.21 0.20
C ARG A 685 25.12 -17.94 -0.83
N THR A 686 24.91 -19.23 -1.09
CA THR A 686 25.88 -20.05 -1.83
C THR A 686 25.48 -20.42 -3.26
N GLU A 687 24.29 -20.06 -3.75
CA GLU A 687 23.94 -20.24 -5.17
C GLU A 687 23.72 -18.87 -5.86
N ALA A 688 24.75 -18.43 -6.60
CA ALA A 688 24.79 -17.26 -7.51
C ALA A 688 24.48 -15.85 -6.90
N LEU A 689 24.54 -15.69 -5.58
CA LEU A 689 24.12 -14.48 -4.83
C LEU A 689 25.29 -13.66 -4.22
N ASP A 690 26.49 -13.66 -4.80
CA ASP A 690 27.71 -13.07 -4.21
C ASP A 690 27.71 -11.55 -3.93
N ARG A 691 26.64 -10.80 -4.25
CA ARG A 691 26.60 -9.33 -4.13
C ARG A 691 25.69 -8.87 -3.00
N CYS A 692 26.18 -7.96 -2.16
CA CYS A 692 25.40 -7.30 -1.11
C CYS A 692 24.24 -6.52 -1.73
N HIS A 693 23.01 -6.84 -1.34
CA HIS A 693 21.81 -6.21 -1.86
C HIS A 693 21.47 -4.93 -1.11
N VAL A 694 21.47 -3.81 -1.82
CA VAL A 694 21.27 -2.46 -1.29
C VAL A 694 19.98 -1.88 -1.82
N LEU A 695 19.05 -1.55 -0.92
CA LEU A 695 17.86 -0.77 -1.22
C LEU A 695 18.16 0.71 -1.04
N VAL A 696 17.97 1.51 -2.08
CA VAL A 696 18.21 2.96 -2.08
C VAL A 696 16.88 3.69 -2.18
N LEU A 697 16.60 4.55 -1.19
CA LEU A 697 15.46 5.45 -1.21
C LEU A 697 15.87 6.78 -1.85
N ASP A 698 15.38 7.06 -3.05
CA ASP A 698 15.75 8.21 -3.86
C ASP A 698 14.59 9.19 -4.05
N ARG A 699 14.85 10.48 -3.81
CA ARG A 699 13.93 11.57 -4.16
C ARG A 699 14.57 12.67 -5.02
N LEU A 700 15.86 12.54 -5.29
CA LEU A 700 16.70 13.58 -5.89
C LEU A 700 17.09 13.23 -7.32
N GLY A 701 16.91 11.97 -7.71
CA GLY A 701 17.20 11.46 -9.05
C GLY A 701 18.65 11.02 -9.23
N PRO A 702 18.95 10.34 -10.34
CA PRO A 702 20.23 9.68 -10.59
C PRO A 702 21.44 10.62 -10.57
N ALA A 703 21.27 11.86 -11.04
CA ALA A 703 22.34 12.86 -11.09
C ALA A 703 22.93 13.21 -9.70
N THR A 704 22.26 12.83 -8.61
CA THR A 704 22.71 13.11 -7.24
C THR A 704 23.29 11.91 -6.50
N LEU A 705 23.07 10.69 -7.02
CA LEU A 705 23.50 9.44 -6.39
C LEU A 705 24.67 8.78 -7.13
N VAL A 706 24.83 9.09 -8.42
CA VAL A 706 25.86 8.52 -9.29
C VAL A 706 27.19 9.27 -9.17
N ARG A 707 28.30 8.51 -9.13
CA ARG A 707 29.68 9.03 -9.12
C ARG A 707 30.06 9.67 -10.45
N SER A 708 31.21 10.35 -10.48
CA SER A 708 31.77 10.90 -11.73
C SER A 708 32.16 9.84 -12.76
N ASP A 709 32.33 8.57 -12.37
CA ASP A 709 32.55 7.44 -13.27
C ASP A 709 31.26 6.82 -13.81
N GLY A 710 30.09 7.36 -13.44
CA GLY A 710 28.79 6.88 -13.89
C GLY A 710 28.21 5.75 -13.05
N LEU A 711 28.85 5.31 -11.96
CA LEU A 711 28.33 4.23 -11.12
C LEU A 711 27.68 4.72 -9.81
N LEU A 712 26.59 4.06 -9.39
CA LEU A 712 25.95 4.27 -8.08
C LEU A 712 26.71 3.56 -6.96
N LEU A 713 27.08 2.29 -7.18
CA LEU A 713 27.89 1.45 -6.34
C LEU A 713 28.64 0.48 -7.27
N ASP A 714 29.75 -0.10 -6.82
CA ASP A 714 30.48 -1.11 -7.59
C ASP A 714 29.56 -2.31 -7.89
N PRO A 715 29.17 -2.53 -9.17
CA PRO A 715 28.25 -3.58 -9.53
C PRO A 715 28.85 -4.98 -9.36
N ALA A 716 30.17 -5.12 -9.17
CA ALA A 716 30.78 -6.41 -8.84
C ALA A 716 30.57 -6.78 -7.36
N ARG A 717 30.38 -5.80 -6.47
CA ARG A 717 30.22 -5.99 -5.02
C ARG A 717 28.78 -5.84 -4.55
N PHE A 718 28.02 -4.96 -5.19
CA PHE A 718 26.70 -4.56 -4.76
C PHE A 718 25.66 -4.82 -5.85
N ARG A 719 24.50 -5.29 -5.40
CA ARG A 719 23.26 -5.30 -6.18
C ARG A 719 22.42 -4.13 -5.69
N THR A 720 21.87 -3.33 -6.58
CA THR A 720 21.14 -2.11 -6.21
C THR A 720 19.68 -2.15 -6.68
N THR A 721 18.77 -1.90 -5.75
CA THR A 721 17.36 -1.63 -6.04
C THR A 721 17.05 -0.21 -5.59
N VAL A 722 16.49 0.61 -6.49
CA VAL A 722 16.17 2.01 -6.21
C VAL A 722 14.66 2.21 -6.19
N PHE A 723 14.16 2.84 -5.13
CA PHE A 723 12.80 3.37 -5.07
C PHE A 723 12.88 4.86 -5.37
N SER A 724 12.22 5.31 -6.43
CA SER A 724 12.26 6.71 -6.84
C SER A 724 10.90 7.18 -7.32
N ALA A 725 10.61 8.47 -7.19
CA ALA A 725 9.48 9.09 -7.87
C ALA A 725 9.78 9.35 -9.37
N ALA A 726 11.05 9.30 -9.76
CA ALA A 726 11.46 9.50 -11.16
C ALA A 726 11.43 8.17 -11.93
N PRO A 727 10.98 8.16 -13.20
CA PRO A 727 10.91 6.95 -14.01
C PRO A 727 12.29 6.43 -14.40
N VAL A 728 12.40 5.14 -14.71
CA VAL A 728 13.67 4.47 -15.09
C VAL A 728 14.40 5.18 -16.24
N SER A 729 13.67 5.84 -17.14
CA SER A 729 14.20 6.56 -18.30
C SER A 729 15.16 7.70 -17.97
N VAL A 730 15.21 8.18 -16.72
CA VAL A 730 16.16 9.22 -16.31
C VAL A 730 17.57 8.68 -16.02
N TRP A 731 17.76 7.35 -15.96
CA TRP A 731 19.06 6.72 -15.71
C TRP A 731 19.83 6.50 -17.01
N SER A 732 21.10 6.92 -17.05
CA SER A 732 21.96 6.72 -18.22
C SER A 732 22.32 5.23 -18.42
N PRO A 733 22.44 4.74 -19.67
CA PRO A 733 22.92 3.38 -19.94
C PRO A 733 24.30 3.15 -19.30
N GLY A 734 24.44 2.10 -18.48
CA GLY A 734 25.65 1.78 -17.73
C GLY A 734 25.69 2.28 -16.27
N ALA A 735 24.81 3.23 -15.92
CA ALA A 735 24.57 3.71 -14.55
C ALA A 735 23.33 3.08 -13.91
N THR A 736 22.62 2.22 -14.65
CA THR A 736 21.30 1.70 -14.29
C THR A 736 21.41 0.71 -13.11
N PRO A 737 20.67 0.94 -12.01
CA PRO A 737 20.54 -0.02 -10.93
C PRO A 737 20.01 -1.37 -11.43
N ASP A 738 20.24 -2.45 -10.68
CA ASP A 738 19.71 -3.77 -11.03
C ASP A 738 18.17 -3.78 -11.09
N ALA A 739 17.52 -2.90 -10.32
CA ALA A 739 16.09 -2.62 -10.41
C ALA A 739 15.78 -1.18 -10.00
N VAL A 740 14.81 -0.56 -10.69
CA VAL A 740 14.24 0.75 -10.31
C VAL A 740 12.74 0.60 -10.26
N HIS A 741 12.14 0.99 -9.14
CA HIS A 741 10.70 0.99 -8.95
C HIS A 741 10.20 2.41 -8.74
N THR A 742 9.22 2.80 -9.56
CA THR A 742 8.53 4.07 -9.41
C THR A 742 7.56 3.98 -8.23
N VAL A 743 7.80 4.76 -7.18
CA VAL A 743 6.95 4.82 -5.99
C VAL A 743 7.04 6.22 -5.39
N ASP A 744 5.95 6.71 -4.80
CA ASP A 744 6.06 7.90 -3.96
C ASP A 744 6.86 7.54 -2.69
N VAL A 745 8.13 7.90 -2.69
CA VAL A 745 9.05 7.66 -1.56
C VAL A 745 8.66 8.42 -0.29
N PHE A 746 7.69 9.35 -0.39
CA PHE A 746 7.11 10.05 0.76
C PHE A 746 5.87 9.37 1.34
N ASP A 747 5.33 8.34 0.70
CA ASP A 747 4.31 7.46 1.27
C ASP A 747 5.01 6.29 1.98
N PRO A 748 5.10 6.29 3.33
CA PRO A 748 5.77 5.24 4.06
C PRO A 748 5.09 3.87 3.89
N SER A 749 3.78 3.85 3.66
CA SER A 749 3.02 2.59 3.49
C SER A 749 3.36 1.94 2.16
N ALA A 750 3.37 2.73 1.07
CA ALA A 750 3.78 2.25 -0.25
C ALA A 750 5.25 1.78 -0.25
N VAL A 751 6.15 2.56 0.36
CA VAL A 751 7.57 2.18 0.48
C VAL A 751 7.76 0.89 1.28
N VAL A 752 7.06 0.72 2.41
CA VAL A 752 7.17 -0.50 3.22
C VAL A 752 6.62 -1.72 2.48
N ALA A 753 5.46 -1.59 1.83
CA ALA A 753 4.86 -2.69 1.08
C ALA A 753 5.75 -3.17 -0.06
N LEU A 754 6.35 -2.23 -0.80
CA LEU A 754 7.27 -2.54 -1.89
C LEU A 754 8.60 -3.08 -1.37
N ALA A 755 9.15 -2.50 -0.29
CA ALA A 755 10.38 -3.00 0.34
C ALA A 755 10.19 -4.43 0.85
N ASP A 756 9.02 -4.77 1.40
CA ASP A 756 8.69 -6.14 1.79
C ASP A 756 8.67 -7.08 0.60
N ALA A 757 8.11 -6.65 -0.54
CA ALA A 757 8.11 -7.45 -1.76
C ALA A 757 9.54 -7.70 -2.27
N VAL A 758 10.36 -6.66 -2.32
CA VAL A 758 11.77 -6.77 -2.71
C VAL A 758 12.53 -7.70 -1.76
N HIS A 759 12.40 -7.49 -0.45
CA HIS A 759 13.11 -8.29 0.57
C HIS A 759 12.68 -9.76 0.56
N ARG A 760 11.41 -10.07 0.25
CA ARG A 760 10.92 -11.46 0.10
C ARG A 760 11.52 -12.17 -1.10
N VAL A 761 11.58 -11.51 -2.26
CA VAL A 761 12.14 -12.08 -3.49
C VAL A 761 13.65 -12.26 -3.35
N ARG A 762 14.32 -11.26 -2.78
CA ARG A 762 15.75 -11.31 -2.50
C ARG A 762 16.05 -10.46 -1.26
N PRO A 763 16.57 -11.05 -0.17
CA PRO A 763 16.87 -10.32 1.05
C PRO A 763 17.68 -9.05 0.76
N VAL A 764 17.21 -7.94 1.30
CA VAL A 764 17.93 -6.66 1.33
C VAL A 764 18.90 -6.71 2.49
N ASP A 765 20.16 -6.40 2.26
CA ASP A 765 21.23 -6.39 3.28
C ASP A 765 21.43 -4.98 3.88
N ARG A 766 21.20 -3.94 3.06
CA ARG A 766 21.45 -2.53 3.42
C ARG A 766 20.35 -1.62 2.90
N VAL A 767 20.05 -0.56 3.65
CA VAL A 767 19.14 0.52 3.23
C VAL A 767 19.90 1.84 3.24
N VAL A 768 19.87 2.55 2.11
CA VAL A 768 20.51 3.85 1.91
C VAL A 768 19.45 4.93 1.81
N ALA A 769 19.65 6.05 2.51
CA ALA A 769 18.85 7.25 2.35
C ALA A 769 19.75 8.49 2.44
N ALA A 770 19.92 9.19 1.31
CA ALA A 770 20.76 10.40 1.22
C ALA A 770 19.97 11.70 1.53
N SER A 771 18.68 11.60 1.87
CA SER A 771 17.82 12.74 2.19
C SER A 771 17.26 12.63 3.60
N GLU A 772 17.28 13.74 4.33
CA GLU A 772 16.75 13.88 5.69
C GLU A 772 15.29 13.42 5.80
N ARG A 773 14.47 13.70 4.78
CA ARG A 773 13.06 13.30 4.75
C ARG A 773 12.85 11.78 4.64
N LEU A 774 13.88 11.05 4.25
CA LEU A 774 13.83 9.59 4.06
C LEU A 774 14.56 8.83 5.17
N LEU A 775 15.27 9.52 6.08
CA LEU A 775 16.02 8.87 7.17
C LEU A 775 15.10 8.10 8.12
N ASP A 776 13.94 8.66 8.49
CA ASP A 776 12.97 7.99 9.36
C ASP A 776 12.41 6.72 8.69
N THR A 777 12.13 6.78 7.37
CA THR A 777 11.67 5.62 6.59
C THR A 777 12.76 4.56 6.50
N ALA A 778 14.01 4.93 6.21
CA ALA A 778 15.14 4.01 6.18
C ALA A 778 15.37 3.32 7.53
N ALA A 779 15.31 4.05 8.64
CA ALA A 779 15.43 3.49 9.99
C ALA A 779 14.32 2.48 10.29
N ARG A 780 13.08 2.76 9.86
CA ARG A 780 11.95 1.82 10.01
C ARG A 780 12.15 0.56 9.18
N LEU A 781 12.65 0.67 7.95
CA LEU A 781 12.97 -0.49 7.11
C LEU A 781 14.11 -1.32 7.71
N ARG A 782 15.17 -0.68 8.23
CA ARG A 782 16.26 -1.38 8.92
C ARG A 782 15.75 -2.16 10.12
N ALA A 783 14.95 -1.52 10.98
CA ALA A 783 14.34 -2.18 12.13
C ALA A 783 13.41 -3.33 11.70
N ARG A 784 12.64 -3.14 10.63
CA ARG A 784 11.71 -4.14 10.10
C ARG A 784 12.42 -5.39 9.58
N PHE A 785 13.57 -5.23 8.92
CA PHE A 785 14.33 -6.33 8.30
C PHE A 785 15.51 -6.81 9.15
N GLY A 786 15.74 -6.23 10.33
CA GLY A 786 16.88 -6.56 11.19
C GLY A 786 18.24 -6.17 10.60
N LEU A 787 18.30 -5.07 9.83
CA LEU A 787 19.49 -4.64 9.10
C LEU A 787 20.37 -3.69 9.92
N PRO A 788 21.69 -3.68 9.69
CA PRO A 788 22.58 -2.73 10.33
C PRO A 788 22.30 -1.27 9.90
N GLY A 789 22.54 -0.33 10.81
CA GLY A 789 22.46 1.11 10.56
C GLY A 789 21.68 1.87 11.64
N ALA A 790 21.49 3.16 11.43
CA ALA A 790 20.80 4.04 12.37
C ALA A 790 19.33 3.62 12.57
N ASP A 791 18.92 3.52 13.84
CA ASP A 791 17.54 3.32 14.26
C ASP A 791 16.77 4.66 14.36
N VAL A 792 15.47 4.58 14.67
CA VAL A 792 14.59 5.76 14.73
C VAL A 792 15.01 6.73 15.84
N ALA A 793 15.58 6.23 16.95
CA ALA A 793 16.02 7.07 18.06
C ALA A 793 17.31 7.83 17.71
N HIS A 794 18.23 7.18 17.00
CA HIS A 794 19.43 7.80 16.45
C HIS A 794 19.09 8.84 15.39
N VAL A 795 18.22 8.50 14.44
CA VAL A 795 17.76 9.44 13.40
C VAL A 795 17.08 10.67 14.01
N ALA A 796 16.28 10.51 15.07
CA ALA A 796 15.62 11.62 15.74
C ALA A 796 16.59 12.68 16.28
N ARG A 797 17.86 12.33 16.56
CA ARG A 797 18.90 13.28 16.97
C ARG A 797 19.20 14.29 15.85
N TYR A 798 18.97 13.92 14.59
CA TYR A 798 19.26 14.73 13.41
C TYR A 798 18.01 15.27 12.70
N THR A 799 16.81 14.84 13.08
CA THR A 799 15.56 15.28 12.43
C THR A 799 14.62 16.05 13.35
N ASP A 800 14.80 15.97 14.67
CA ASP A 800 13.94 16.67 15.64
C ASP A 800 14.72 17.78 16.36
N LYS A 801 14.43 19.03 15.99
CA LYS A 801 15.08 20.22 16.56
C LYS A 801 14.93 20.30 18.08
N ALA A 802 13.86 19.76 18.67
CA ALA A 802 13.71 19.75 20.12
C ALA A 802 14.70 18.76 20.79
N VAL A 803 14.90 17.58 20.19
CA VAL A 803 15.90 16.60 20.64
C VAL A 803 17.31 17.18 20.48
N MET A 804 17.58 17.87 19.36
CA MET A 804 18.86 18.55 19.15
C MET A 804 19.17 19.56 20.25
N LYS A 805 18.20 20.40 20.63
CA LYS A 805 18.41 21.38 21.72
C LYS A 805 18.60 20.73 23.08
N GLN A 806 17.91 19.62 23.35
CA GLN A 806 18.13 18.85 24.57
C GLN A 806 19.55 18.29 24.64
N LEU A 807 20.06 17.71 23.54
CA LEU A 807 21.43 17.20 23.45
C LEU A 807 22.47 18.33 23.59
N ALA A 808 22.25 19.45 22.88
CA ALA A 808 23.12 20.62 22.98
C ALA A 808 23.17 21.15 24.43
N SER A 809 22.02 21.30 25.08
CA SER A 809 21.92 21.75 26.48
C SER A 809 22.65 20.80 27.43
N ALA A 810 22.44 19.49 27.30
CA ALA A 810 23.09 18.47 28.14
C ALA A 810 24.62 18.44 27.96
N ALA A 811 25.11 18.75 26.76
CA ALA A 811 26.53 18.81 26.43
C ALA A 811 27.18 20.18 26.71
N GLY A 812 26.40 21.17 27.17
CA GLY A 812 26.91 22.54 27.37
C GLY A 812 27.25 23.28 26.08
N ILE A 813 26.73 22.83 24.94
CA ILE A 813 26.90 23.49 23.64
C ILE A 813 25.98 24.71 23.61
N ARG A 814 26.55 25.89 23.36
CA ARG A 814 25.80 27.16 23.31
C ARG A 814 24.75 27.10 22.20
N HIS A 815 23.49 27.36 22.52
CA HIS A 815 22.38 27.38 21.56
C HIS A 815 21.34 28.45 21.93
N ALA A 816 20.49 28.84 20.98
CA ALA A 816 19.37 29.74 21.26
C ALA A 816 18.42 29.13 22.30
N PRO A 817 18.00 29.87 23.35
CA PRO A 817 17.00 29.38 24.29
C PRO A 817 15.64 29.26 23.57
N GLY A 818 14.89 28.21 23.90
CA GLY A 818 13.64 27.88 23.23
C GLY A 818 12.85 26.76 23.89
N SER A 819 11.63 26.54 23.44
CA SER A 819 10.72 25.49 23.92
C SER A 819 9.79 25.01 22.80
N VAL A 820 9.19 23.84 23.01
CA VAL A 820 8.13 23.33 22.12
C VAL A 820 6.86 24.15 22.34
N VAL A 821 6.18 24.50 21.24
CA VAL A 821 4.92 25.26 21.27
C VAL A 821 3.75 24.30 21.36
N HIS A 822 2.92 24.45 22.40
CA HIS A 822 1.68 23.69 22.60
C HIS A 822 0.44 24.54 22.37
N ASP A 823 0.50 25.82 22.70
CA ASP A 823 -0.59 26.77 22.54
C ASP A 823 -0.08 28.18 22.21
N GLY A 824 -1.00 29.14 22.08
CA GLY A 824 -0.66 30.53 21.83
C GLY A 824 0.07 31.21 22.99
N ASP A 825 -0.21 30.80 24.24
CA ASP A 825 0.38 31.40 25.43
C ASP A 825 1.90 31.15 25.47
N ASP A 826 2.35 29.97 25.04
CA ASP A 826 3.77 29.68 24.86
C ASP A 826 4.48 30.71 23.95
N VAL A 827 3.83 31.08 22.83
CA VAL A 827 4.38 32.01 21.85
C VAL A 827 4.37 33.45 22.37
N HIS A 828 3.27 33.87 23.00
CA HIS A 828 3.19 35.18 23.65
C HIS A 828 4.20 35.33 24.77
N ALA A 829 4.37 34.30 25.61
CA ALA A 829 5.35 34.31 26.69
C ALA A 829 6.78 34.39 26.14
N ALA A 830 7.09 33.65 25.07
CA ALA A 830 8.39 33.74 24.41
C ALA A 830 8.65 35.13 23.82
N LEU A 831 7.65 35.74 23.15
CA LEU A 831 7.76 37.10 22.62
C LEU A 831 7.97 38.12 23.75
N ALA A 832 7.19 38.04 24.82
CA ALA A 832 7.33 38.93 25.97
C ALA A 832 8.71 38.81 26.64
N ARG A 833 9.29 37.60 26.65
CA ARG A 833 10.58 37.32 27.26
C ARG A 833 11.77 37.78 26.41
N TRP A 834 11.72 37.58 25.09
CA TRP A 834 12.88 37.76 24.20
C TRP A 834 12.74 38.90 23.20
N GLY A 835 11.55 39.50 23.07
CA GLY A 835 11.25 40.61 22.16
C GLY A 835 11.17 40.20 20.68
N ARG A 836 12.10 39.37 20.21
CA ARG A 836 12.10 38.83 18.84
C ARG A 836 12.30 37.32 18.88
N ILE A 837 11.39 36.59 18.23
CA ILE A 837 11.32 35.13 18.29
C ILE A 837 11.34 34.52 16.90
N VAL A 838 11.80 33.27 16.84
CA VAL A 838 11.77 32.43 15.65
C VAL A 838 10.87 31.24 15.93
N LEU A 839 9.82 31.09 15.12
CA LEU A 839 8.91 29.97 15.12
C LEU A 839 9.28 29.04 13.97
N LYS A 840 9.59 27.77 14.27
CA LYS A 840 10.02 26.81 13.25
C LYS A 840 9.44 25.42 13.48
N PRO A 841 9.11 24.65 12.43
CA PRO A 841 8.66 23.28 12.60
C PRO A 841 9.76 22.43 13.26
N ARG A 842 9.36 21.49 14.12
CA ARG A 842 10.32 20.60 14.79
C ARG A 842 11.02 19.64 13.84
N ARG A 843 10.30 19.15 12.83
CA ARG A 843 10.74 18.16 11.85
C ARG A 843 10.50 18.69 10.44
N SER A 844 11.47 19.44 9.92
CA SER A 844 11.45 20.01 8.57
C SER A 844 12.86 20.46 8.17
N SER A 845 13.04 20.74 6.87
CA SER A 845 14.31 21.11 6.24
C SER A 845 14.16 22.32 5.32
N GLY A 846 15.26 23.01 4.99
CA GLY A 846 15.26 24.06 3.97
C GLY A 846 14.50 25.33 4.37
N SER A 847 14.46 25.66 5.65
CA SER A 847 13.74 26.81 6.23
C SER A 847 12.24 26.85 5.96
N GLN A 848 11.63 25.73 5.55
CA GLN A 848 10.19 25.65 5.33
C GLN A 848 9.41 25.85 6.63
N GLY A 849 8.43 26.76 6.60
CA GLY A 849 7.57 27.07 7.75
C GLY A 849 8.24 27.87 8.86
N VAL A 850 9.44 28.42 8.63
CA VAL A 850 10.11 29.32 9.58
C VAL A 850 9.49 30.72 9.50
N THR A 851 9.13 31.28 10.65
CA THR A 851 8.59 32.64 10.77
C THR A 851 9.32 33.39 11.87
N VAL A 852 9.69 34.64 11.60
CA VAL A 852 10.29 35.53 12.60
C VAL A 852 9.23 36.55 13.02
N CYS A 853 8.93 36.61 14.32
CA CYS A 853 7.98 37.56 14.88
C CYS A 853 8.71 38.53 15.82
N ALA A 854 8.39 39.82 15.70
CA ALA A 854 8.93 40.90 16.51
C ALA A 854 7.84 41.68 17.27
N ASP A 855 6.56 41.40 17.00
CA ASP A 855 5.44 42.05 17.65
C ASP A 855 4.23 41.11 17.81
N VAL A 856 3.26 41.55 18.61
CA VAL A 856 2.04 40.79 18.92
C VAL A 856 1.19 40.54 17.66
N PRO A 857 0.93 41.51 16.76
CA PRO A 857 0.18 41.25 15.53
C PRO A 857 0.75 40.13 14.67
N GLN A 858 2.08 40.04 14.53
CA GLN A 858 2.73 38.95 13.80
C GLN A 858 2.54 37.59 14.50
N VAL A 859 2.58 37.56 15.83
CA VAL A 859 2.29 36.33 16.61
C VAL A 859 0.84 35.89 16.41
N GLU A 860 -0.12 36.81 16.51
CA GLU A 860 -1.55 36.52 16.31
C GLU A 860 -1.82 35.97 14.91
N ALA A 861 -1.22 36.59 13.88
CA ALA A 861 -1.33 36.11 12.50
C ALA A 861 -0.77 34.70 12.33
N TRP A 862 0.37 34.40 12.97
CA TRP A 862 0.95 33.07 12.94
C TRP A 862 0.11 32.04 13.71
N ILE A 863 -0.40 32.39 14.89
CA ILE A 863 -1.27 31.51 15.69
C ILE A 863 -2.51 31.12 14.88
N ALA A 864 -3.18 32.10 14.27
CA ALA A 864 -4.38 31.87 13.48
C ALA A 864 -4.15 30.98 12.24
N GLY A 865 -2.96 31.04 11.64
CA GLY A 865 -2.67 30.36 10.38
C GLY A 865 -1.82 29.09 10.48
N SER A 866 -1.09 28.86 11.58
CA SER A 866 -0.03 27.84 11.62
C SER A 866 0.07 27.06 12.94
N LEU A 867 -0.61 27.47 14.02
CA LEU A 867 -0.49 26.78 15.31
C LEU A 867 -0.92 25.31 15.21
N ALA A 868 0.00 24.42 15.53
CA ALA A 868 -0.27 22.99 15.71
C ALA A 868 0.45 22.50 16.98
N PRO A 869 -0.28 22.10 18.03
CA PRO A 869 0.31 21.72 19.31
C PRO A 869 1.41 20.66 19.16
N GLY A 870 2.58 20.95 19.73
CA GLY A 870 3.73 20.05 19.75
C GLY A 870 4.48 19.90 18.43
N ARG A 871 4.10 20.62 17.36
CA ARG A 871 4.72 20.54 16.03
C ARG A 871 5.79 21.60 15.78
N PHE A 872 5.77 22.70 16.54
CA PHE A 872 6.68 23.83 16.37
C PHE A 872 7.58 24.03 17.60
N LEU A 873 8.69 24.70 17.36
CA LEU A 873 9.61 25.22 18.37
C LEU A 873 9.57 26.75 18.29
N VAL A 874 9.60 27.41 19.44
CA VAL A 874 9.84 28.85 19.57
C VAL A 874 11.22 29.07 20.18
N GLU A 875 12.03 29.90 19.56
CA GLU A 875 13.39 30.25 20.01
C GLU A 875 13.59 31.76 20.06
N ALA A 876 14.51 32.23 20.90
CA ALA A 876 15.02 33.59 20.82
C ALA A 876 15.77 33.79 19.48
N HIS A 877 15.54 34.94 18.83
CA HIS A 877 16.24 35.28 17.60
C HIS A 877 17.73 35.56 17.86
N VAL A 878 18.61 34.88 17.13
CA VAL A 878 20.06 35.13 17.14
C VAL A 878 20.43 35.98 15.92
N SER A 879 21.12 37.09 16.13
CA SER A 879 21.43 38.07 15.07
C SER A 879 22.76 37.83 14.35
N GLY A 880 23.54 36.83 14.78
CA GLY A 880 24.82 36.45 14.18
C GLY A 880 24.66 35.97 12.74
N ALA A 881 25.74 36.07 11.96
CA ALA A 881 25.74 35.55 10.59
C ALA A 881 25.73 34.01 10.60
N MET A 882 24.99 33.38 9.69
CA MET A 882 24.93 31.91 9.64
C MET A 882 26.19 31.34 8.97
N VAL A 883 26.77 30.33 9.60
CA VAL A 883 27.89 29.53 9.10
C VAL A 883 27.44 28.08 9.03
N HIS A 884 27.70 27.42 7.91
CA HIS A 884 27.55 25.98 7.81
C HIS A 884 28.92 25.30 7.91
N VAL A 885 28.95 24.21 8.67
CA VAL A 885 30.10 23.36 8.92
C VAL A 885 29.73 21.97 8.42
N ASP A 886 30.41 21.53 7.36
CA ASP A 886 30.18 20.22 6.77
C ASP A 886 31.30 19.28 7.20
N ALA A 887 30.97 18.01 7.47
CA ALA A 887 31.95 17.04 7.93
C ALA A 887 31.65 15.62 7.47
N LEU A 888 32.73 14.88 7.23
CA LEU A 888 32.74 13.42 7.14
C LEU A 888 33.28 12.87 8.46
N VAL A 889 32.48 12.09 9.16
CA VAL A 889 32.82 11.44 10.43
C VAL A 889 32.89 9.93 10.19
N VAL A 890 34.00 9.31 10.59
CA VAL A 890 34.26 7.87 10.44
C VAL A 890 34.79 7.33 11.76
N GLY A 891 34.19 6.25 12.26
CA GLY A 891 34.60 5.64 13.53
C GLY A 891 34.58 6.61 14.72
N GLY A 892 33.67 7.58 14.72
CA GLY A 892 33.56 8.58 15.79
C GLY A 892 34.56 9.72 15.71
N ARG A 893 35.29 9.85 14.59
CA ARG A 893 36.33 10.87 14.39
C ARG A 893 36.03 11.69 13.14
N VAL A 894 36.23 13.01 13.26
CA VAL A 894 36.13 13.92 12.11
C VAL A 894 37.28 13.62 11.14
N ARG A 895 36.95 13.03 9.99
CA ARG A 895 37.90 12.61 8.95
C ARG A 895 38.21 13.73 7.95
N ALA A 896 37.20 14.52 7.59
CA ALA A 896 37.32 15.73 6.79
C ALA A 896 36.23 16.70 7.22
N TRP A 897 36.50 18.00 7.18
CA TRP A 897 35.50 19.01 7.50
C TRP A 897 35.84 20.35 6.85
N ASP A 898 34.85 21.22 6.69
CA ASP A 898 35.02 22.56 6.17
C ASP A 898 33.96 23.50 6.74
N ALA A 899 34.24 24.81 6.75
CA ALA A 899 33.32 25.82 7.24
C ALA A 899 33.19 26.98 6.24
N SER A 900 31.94 27.36 5.96
CA SER A 900 31.60 28.42 5.02
C SER A 900 30.47 29.29 5.55
N ARG A 901 30.55 30.60 5.31
CA ARG A 901 29.59 31.59 5.76
C ARG A 901 28.57 31.84 4.65
N TYR A 902 27.29 31.84 5.02
CA TYR A 902 26.25 32.32 4.11
C TYR A 902 26.35 33.84 3.94
N VAL A 903 26.34 34.31 2.68
CA VAL A 903 26.44 35.75 2.35
C VAL A 903 25.16 36.51 2.77
N ARG A 904 24.01 35.84 2.69
CA ARG A 904 22.70 36.33 3.14
C ARG A 904 22.03 35.28 4.02
N ASP A 905 21.00 35.67 4.77
CA ASP A 905 20.18 34.70 5.50
C ASP A 905 19.52 33.67 4.57
N THR A 906 19.24 32.48 5.11
CA THR A 906 18.63 31.37 4.37
C THR A 906 17.17 31.62 3.97
N LEU A 907 16.56 32.73 4.44
CA LEU A 907 15.22 33.19 4.03
C LEU A 907 15.26 34.09 2.78
N ALA A 908 16.44 34.37 2.22
CA ALA A 908 16.62 35.19 1.02
C ALA A 908 15.76 34.75 -0.17
N TYR A 909 15.51 33.44 -0.33
CA TYR A 909 14.67 32.90 -1.41
C TYR A 909 13.23 33.44 -1.37
N GLN A 910 12.67 33.70 -0.18
CA GLN A 910 11.32 34.26 -0.03
C GLN A 910 11.23 35.68 -0.61
N ARG A 911 12.37 36.36 -0.74
CA ARG A 911 12.52 37.70 -1.31
C ARG A 911 13.04 37.66 -2.75
N GLY A 912 13.16 36.47 -3.36
CA GLY A 912 13.73 36.27 -4.69
C GLY A 912 15.24 36.57 -4.79
N ALA A 913 15.94 36.74 -3.66
CA ALA A 913 17.36 37.05 -3.64
C ALA A 913 18.23 35.78 -3.69
N PRO A 914 19.43 35.81 -4.29
CA PRO A 914 20.32 34.67 -4.35
C PRO A 914 20.71 34.14 -2.96
N LEU A 915 20.83 32.82 -2.86
CA LEU A 915 21.45 32.15 -1.72
C LEU A 915 22.87 31.77 -2.09
N SER A 916 23.83 32.25 -1.29
CA SER A 916 25.25 32.09 -1.58
C SER A 916 26.04 31.82 -0.32
N SER A 917 27.17 31.13 -0.47
CA SER A 917 28.08 30.82 0.62
C SER A 917 29.54 30.90 0.15
N VAL A 918 30.43 31.31 1.06
CA VAL A 918 31.86 31.45 0.82
C VAL A 918 32.65 30.85 1.97
N SER A 919 33.77 30.16 1.68
CA SER A 919 34.66 29.63 2.71
C SER A 919 35.02 30.67 3.77
N VAL A 920 35.01 30.27 5.05
CA VAL A 920 35.54 31.11 6.12
C VAL A 920 37.07 31.14 6.02
N GLU A 921 37.68 32.29 6.34
CA GLU A 921 39.14 32.42 6.48
C GLU A 921 39.71 31.41 7.50
N GLU A 922 41.02 31.16 7.44
CA GLU A 922 41.65 30.21 8.36
C GLU A 922 41.64 30.71 9.81
N ALA A 923 41.73 32.02 10.01
CA ALA A 923 41.55 32.66 11.30
C ALA A 923 40.09 32.53 11.77
N GLY A 924 39.87 31.85 12.92
CA GLY A 924 38.54 31.68 13.53
C GLY A 924 37.88 30.31 13.27
N ARG A 925 38.50 29.44 12.46
CA ARG A 925 38.02 28.07 12.19
C ARG A 925 38.00 27.16 13.41
N ASP A 926 38.91 27.37 14.36
CA ASP A 926 39.02 26.55 15.57
C ASP A 926 37.75 26.57 16.42
N ALA A 927 37.04 27.70 16.47
CA ALA A 927 35.78 27.81 17.22
C ALA A 927 34.68 26.94 16.59
N TYR A 928 34.58 26.92 15.26
CA TYR A 928 33.63 26.05 14.54
C TYR A 928 33.98 24.58 14.68
N ARG A 929 35.28 24.25 14.63
CA ARG A 929 35.78 22.89 14.87
C ARG A 929 35.43 22.40 16.29
N ALA A 930 35.60 23.25 17.29
CA ALA A 930 35.26 22.90 18.67
C ALA A 930 33.77 22.57 18.82
N VAL A 931 32.88 23.34 18.18
CA VAL A 931 31.44 23.03 18.16
C VAL A 931 31.16 21.72 17.41
N LEU A 932 31.79 21.51 16.25
CA LEU A 932 31.65 20.26 15.49
C LEU A 932 32.06 19.04 16.33
N GLU A 933 33.23 19.08 16.98
CA GLU A 933 33.72 17.99 17.82
C GLU A 933 32.82 17.75 19.05
N ALA A 934 32.29 18.82 19.65
CA ALA A 934 31.30 18.71 20.72
C ALA A 934 29.99 18.08 20.23
N VAL A 935 29.51 18.45 19.04
CA VAL A 935 28.33 17.84 18.42
C VAL A 935 28.57 16.37 18.11
N VAL A 936 29.72 16.01 17.52
CA VAL A 936 30.09 14.60 17.23
C VAL A 936 30.05 13.76 18.51
N ALA A 937 30.63 14.27 19.60
CA ALA A 937 30.62 13.58 20.88
C ALA A 937 29.21 13.49 21.50
N ALA A 938 28.44 14.58 21.48
CA ALA A 938 27.12 14.63 22.12
C ALA A 938 26.03 13.86 21.34
N TRP A 939 26.17 13.75 20.02
CA TRP A 939 25.27 12.98 19.16
C TRP A 939 25.67 11.50 19.04
N ASP A 940 26.84 11.12 19.56
CA ASP A 940 27.45 9.80 19.35
C ASP A 940 27.55 9.48 17.85
N ALA A 941 28.03 10.47 17.08
CA ALA A 941 28.13 10.36 15.63
C ALA A 941 29.35 9.48 15.26
N CYS A 942 29.10 8.28 14.73
CA CYS A 942 30.17 7.33 14.39
C CYS A 942 30.55 7.39 12.90
N ASP A 943 29.60 7.08 12.01
CA ASP A 943 29.78 6.95 10.57
C ASP A 943 28.75 7.83 9.85
N GLU A 944 29.00 9.14 9.85
CA GLU A 944 28.03 10.15 9.46
C GLU A 944 28.62 11.21 8.53
N VAL A 945 27.79 11.68 7.58
CA VAL A 945 27.99 12.96 6.92
C VAL A 945 27.16 13.99 7.66
N LEU A 946 27.80 15.02 8.19
CA LEU A 946 27.15 16.06 8.98
C LEU A 946 27.10 17.37 8.18
N HIS A 947 25.93 17.99 8.21
CA HIS A 947 25.73 19.39 7.84
C HIS A 947 25.25 20.14 9.08
N LEU A 948 26.14 20.90 9.70
CA LEU A 948 25.94 21.62 10.96
C LEU A 948 25.80 23.11 10.68
N GLU A 949 24.73 23.74 11.16
CA GLU A 949 24.54 25.19 11.08
C GLU A 949 24.76 25.83 12.45
N VAL A 950 25.52 26.93 12.45
CA VAL A 950 25.80 27.75 13.63
C VAL A 950 25.68 29.23 13.30
N PHE A 951 25.29 30.05 14.27
CA PHE A 951 25.38 31.50 14.16
C PHE A 951 26.73 31.97 14.70
N ASP A 952 27.44 32.76 13.92
CA ASP A 952 28.65 33.48 14.30
C ASP A 952 28.26 34.68 15.18
N ASP A 953 28.43 34.51 16.49
CA ASP A 953 28.09 35.46 17.53
C ASP A 953 29.38 35.97 18.20
N PRO A 954 29.45 37.25 18.64
CA PRO A 954 30.67 37.81 19.23
C PRO A 954 31.24 37.04 20.42
N ASP A 955 30.38 36.37 21.20
CA ASP A 955 30.79 35.56 22.36
C ASP A 955 31.09 34.09 21.99
N GLY A 956 31.16 33.78 20.69
CA GLY A 956 31.47 32.47 20.12
C GLY A 956 30.26 31.77 19.47
N PRO A 957 30.48 30.74 18.62
CA PRO A 957 29.43 30.19 17.78
C PRO A 957 28.24 29.62 18.56
N VAL A 958 27.02 29.89 18.06
CA VAL A 958 25.76 29.43 18.66
C VAL A 958 25.14 28.36 17.78
N PHE A 959 24.98 27.15 18.31
CA PHE A 959 24.38 26.01 17.60
C PHE A 959 22.95 26.31 17.12
N CYS A 960 22.72 26.19 15.82
CA CYS A 960 21.40 26.26 15.18
C CYS A 960 20.80 24.86 15.05
N GLU A 961 21.35 24.02 14.18
CA GLU A 961 20.87 22.66 13.92
C GLU A 961 21.96 21.79 13.26
N VAL A 962 21.75 20.47 13.22
CA VAL A 962 22.64 19.53 12.53
C VAL A 962 21.83 18.45 11.83
N ALA A 963 22.23 18.10 10.60
CA ALA A 963 21.61 17.03 9.82
C ALA A 963 22.64 15.93 9.48
N ALA A 964 22.21 14.66 9.55
CA ALA A 964 22.99 13.49 9.14
C ALA A 964 22.85 13.25 7.62
N ARG A 965 23.19 14.26 6.82
CA ARG A 965 23.19 14.20 5.36
C ARG A 965 24.12 15.28 4.78
N PRO A 966 24.50 15.16 3.49
CA PRO A 966 25.18 16.24 2.79
C PRO A 966 24.31 17.52 2.74
N GLY A 967 24.97 18.68 2.74
CA GLY A 967 24.34 19.97 2.48
C GLY A 967 23.76 20.08 1.07
N GLY A 968 22.76 20.96 0.89
CA GLY A 968 22.14 21.22 -0.41
C GLY A 968 22.90 22.24 -1.26
N ALA A 969 22.25 22.75 -2.32
CA ALA A 969 22.78 23.81 -3.18
C ALA A 969 24.18 23.47 -3.77
N GLY A 970 25.19 24.30 -3.51
CA GLY A 970 26.58 24.07 -3.93
C GLY A 970 27.51 23.54 -2.85
N VAL A 971 26.98 23.18 -1.68
CA VAL A 971 27.80 22.78 -0.52
C VAL A 971 28.68 21.57 -0.83
N VAL A 972 28.12 20.51 -1.41
CA VAL A 972 28.88 19.28 -1.69
C VAL A 972 29.98 19.50 -2.72
N ASP A 973 29.67 20.27 -3.77
CA ASP A 973 30.62 20.54 -4.85
C ASP A 973 31.76 21.45 -4.36
N ALA A 974 31.44 22.45 -3.52
CA ALA A 974 32.44 23.28 -2.85
C ALA A 974 33.30 22.46 -1.87
N PHE A 975 32.70 21.57 -1.09
CA PHE A 975 33.42 20.67 -0.19
C PHE A 975 34.34 19.72 -0.95
N ARG A 976 33.90 19.20 -2.11
CA ARG A 976 34.74 18.38 -2.98
C ARG A 976 35.91 19.19 -3.52
N ALA A 977 35.71 20.45 -3.89
CA ALA A 977 36.78 21.33 -4.33
C ALA A 977 37.85 21.58 -3.24
N THR A 978 37.43 21.76 -1.98
CA THR A 978 38.35 22.09 -0.87
C THR A 978 38.93 20.88 -0.14
N ARG A 979 38.23 19.73 -0.16
CA ARG A 979 38.60 18.52 0.61
C ARG A 979 38.80 17.27 -0.25
N GLY A 980 38.56 17.36 -1.55
CA GLY A 980 38.78 16.25 -2.48
C GLY A 980 37.79 15.09 -2.35
N VAL A 981 36.71 15.21 -1.57
CA VAL A 981 35.76 14.12 -1.31
C VAL A 981 34.31 14.52 -1.61
N ASP A 982 33.56 13.65 -2.29
CA ASP A 982 32.13 13.85 -2.54
C ASP A 982 31.29 13.34 -1.37
N LEU A 983 30.75 14.26 -0.57
CA LEU A 983 29.95 13.92 0.60
C LEU A 983 28.65 13.15 0.27
N ARG A 984 28.07 13.31 -0.93
CA ARG A 984 26.87 12.53 -1.32
C ARG A 984 27.21 11.06 -1.39
N HIS A 985 28.32 10.75 -2.06
CA HIS A 985 28.74 9.37 -2.22
C HIS A 985 29.33 8.80 -0.93
N ALA A 986 29.98 9.62 -0.11
CA ALA A 986 30.42 9.19 1.22
C ALA A 986 29.24 8.73 2.09
N ARG A 987 28.10 9.45 2.08
CA ARG A 987 26.88 9.02 2.79
C ARG A 987 26.39 7.64 2.31
N VAL A 988 26.39 7.42 1.00
CA VAL A 988 25.99 6.14 0.39
C VAL A 988 26.95 5.01 0.84
N LEU A 989 28.27 5.24 0.78
CA LEU A 989 29.25 4.25 1.21
C LEU A 989 29.17 3.92 2.70
N LEU A 990 28.98 4.91 3.56
CA LEU A 990 28.83 4.67 5.01
C LEU A 990 27.60 3.81 5.32
N ASP A 991 26.47 4.04 4.65
CA ASP A 991 25.25 3.22 4.83
C ASP A 991 25.46 1.75 4.43
N VAL A 992 26.31 1.48 3.43
CA VAL A 992 26.64 0.11 3.00
C VAL A 992 27.85 -0.49 3.72
N GLY A 993 28.51 0.26 4.60
CA GLY A 993 29.75 -0.15 5.28
C GLY A 993 30.96 -0.24 4.33
N GLY A 994 30.98 0.59 3.29
CA GLY A 994 32.09 0.73 2.35
C GLY A 994 33.22 1.61 2.90
N ASP A 995 34.39 1.51 2.27
CA ASP A 995 35.55 2.33 2.60
C ASP A 995 35.45 3.70 1.90
N VAL A 996 35.42 4.77 2.67
CA VAL A 996 35.35 6.14 2.15
C VAL A 996 36.72 6.68 1.71
N GLU A 997 37.82 6.01 2.04
CA GLU A 997 39.17 6.43 1.64
C GLU A 997 39.33 6.44 0.11
N GLU A 998 38.62 5.55 -0.60
CA GLU A 998 38.60 5.49 -2.07
C GLU A 998 37.99 6.74 -2.72
N LEU A 999 37.28 7.59 -1.96
CA LEU A 999 36.65 8.81 -2.46
C LEU A 999 37.55 10.04 -2.38
N PHE A 1000 38.68 9.97 -1.67
CA PHE A 1000 39.58 11.10 -1.54
C PHE A 1000 40.41 11.27 -2.80
N GLY A 1001 40.24 12.42 -3.46
CA GLY A 1001 41.13 12.94 -4.49
C GLY A 1001 41.90 14.16 -4.00
N GLU A 1002 42.67 14.75 -4.91
CA GLU A 1002 43.36 16.02 -4.66
C GLU A 1002 42.35 17.18 -4.61
N PRO A 1003 42.36 18.02 -3.56
CA PRO A 1003 41.62 19.29 -3.55
C PRO A 1003 42.01 20.15 -4.75
N THR A 1004 41.03 20.79 -5.38
CA THR A 1004 41.27 21.69 -6.52
C THR A 1004 41.67 23.09 -6.09
N ALA A 1005 41.28 23.52 -4.89
CA ALA A 1005 41.64 24.82 -4.32
C ALA A 1005 41.58 24.82 -2.79
N ALA A 1006 42.14 25.86 -2.15
CA ALA A 1006 42.07 26.04 -0.71
C ALA A 1006 40.71 26.58 -0.22
N HIS A 1007 40.02 27.34 -1.08
CA HIS A 1007 38.73 27.96 -0.78
C HIS A 1007 37.74 27.71 -1.90
N ALA A 1008 36.46 27.63 -1.54
CA ALA A 1008 35.36 27.52 -2.48
C ALA A 1008 34.13 28.28 -2.00
N GLY A 1009 33.26 28.59 -2.95
CA GLY A 1009 32.00 29.27 -2.69
C GLY A 1009 31.01 28.95 -3.79
N TRP A 1010 29.75 29.24 -3.53
CA TRP A 1010 28.70 28.94 -4.48
C TRP A 1010 27.59 29.97 -4.39
N THR A 1011 26.85 30.11 -5.49
CA THR A 1011 25.61 30.88 -5.55
C THR A 1011 24.52 30.09 -6.25
N VAL A 1012 23.30 30.26 -5.77
CA VAL A 1012 22.08 29.74 -6.37
C VAL A 1012 21.16 30.91 -6.71
N LEU A 1013 20.76 30.98 -7.98
CA LEU A 1013 19.82 31.98 -8.48
C LEU A 1013 18.42 31.38 -8.56
N TYR A 1014 17.41 32.13 -8.15
CA TYR A 1014 16.02 31.68 -8.08
C TYR A 1014 15.18 32.27 -9.22
N SER A 1015 14.06 31.62 -9.52
CA SER A 1015 13.11 32.07 -10.55
C SER A 1015 11.69 32.20 -9.98
N SER A 1016 10.94 33.17 -10.52
CA SER A 1016 9.49 33.30 -10.29
C SER A 1016 8.65 32.31 -11.11
N GLY A 1017 9.29 31.52 -11.99
CA GLY A 1017 8.64 30.58 -12.89
C GLY A 1017 8.36 31.17 -14.28
N GLY A 1018 8.29 30.30 -15.29
CA GLY A 1018 7.95 30.66 -16.68
C GLY A 1018 8.79 29.91 -17.71
N ARG A 1019 8.52 30.13 -19.00
CA ARG A 1019 9.39 29.64 -20.08
C ARG A 1019 10.58 30.58 -20.27
N LEU A 1020 11.79 30.03 -20.19
CA LEU A 1020 13.02 30.81 -20.27
C LEU A 1020 13.27 31.31 -21.70
N ALA A 1021 13.24 32.63 -21.91
CA ALA A 1021 13.43 33.26 -23.21
C ALA A 1021 14.90 33.60 -23.50
N HIS A 1022 15.64 34.01 -22.48
CA HIS A 1022 17.06 34.36 -22.59
C HIS A 1022 17.81 34.01 -21.32
N TYR A 1023 19.06 33.56 -21.48
CA TYR A 1023 19.97 33.27 -20.38
C TYR A 1023 21.40 33.64 -20.79
N ASP A 1024 22.03 34.57 -20.06
CA ASP A 1024 23.42 35.00 -20.27
C ASP A 1024 24.20 34.93 -18.96
N ASP A 1025 25.23 34.10 -18.95
CA ASP A 1025 26.16 33.96 -17.84
C ASP A 1025 27.62 33.94 -18.28
N ARG A 1026 27.90 34.51 -19.46
CA ARG A 1026 29.26 34.69 -19.97
C ARG A 1026 30.24 35.30 -18.96
N PRO A 1027 29.86 36.24 -18.05
CA PRO A 1027 30.79 36.80 -17.08
C PRO A 1027 31.43 35.78 -16.13
N VAL A 1028 30.79 34.63 -15.90
CA VAL A 1028 31.22 33.65 -14.88
C VAL A 1028 31.35 32.22 -15.39
N ALA A 1029 30.90 31.95 -16.61
CA ALA A 1029 30.85 30.59 -17.16
C ALA A 1029 32.22 29.89 -17.20
N GLU A 1030 33.29 30.61 -17.57
CA GLU A 1030 34.65 30.05 -17.65
C GLU A 1030 35.31 29.86 -16.28
N ALA A 1031 34.94 30.70 -15.30
CA ALA A 1031 35.49 30.65 -13.95
C ALA A 1031 34.80 29.63 -13.04
N ALA A 1032 33.60 29.17 -13.40
CA ALA A 1032 32.82 28.22 -12.59
C ALA A 1032 33.40 26.81 -12.66
N ALA A 1033 33.83 26.28 -11.51
CA ALA A 1033 34.27 24.88 -11.36
C ALA A 1033 33.11 23.89 -11.53
N VAL A 1034 31.90 24.27 -11.07
CA VAL A 1034 30.65 23.55 -11.36
C VAL A 1034 29.59 24.55 -11.78
N ARG A 1035 28.88 24.23 -12.86
CA ARG A 1035 27.84 25.06 -13.46
C ARG A 1035 26.62 24.21 -13.80
N THR A 1036 25.48 24.54 -13.20
CA THR A 1036 24.18 23.93 -13.52
C THR A 1036 23.22 25.04 -13.91
N VAL A 1037 22.75 25.03 -15.15
CA VAL A 1037 21.88 26.08 -15.71
C VAL A 1037 20.76 25.45 -16.55
N PRO A 1038 19.60 26.11 -16.69
CA PRO A 1038 18.56 25.71 -17.62
C PRO A 1038 18.95 26.02 -19.08
N CYS A 1039 18.31 25.34 -20.03
CA CYS A 1039 18.39 25.67 -21.44
C CYS A 1039 17.35 26.74 -21.81
N VAL A 1040 17.70 27.63 -22.75
CA VAL A 1040 16.70 28.54 -23.35
C VAL A 1040 15.58 27.70 -23.98
N GLY A 1041 14.34 28.05 -23.66
CA GLY A 1041 13.14 27.29 -24.03
C GLY A 1041 12.60 26.38 -22.93
N ASP A 1042 13.36 26.09 -21.87
CA ASP A 1042 12.89 25.27 -20.76
C ASP A 1042 11.78 25.96 -19.97
N VAL A 1043 10.81 25.18 -19.48
CA VAL A 1043 9.82 25.66 -18.50
C VAL A 1043 10.44 25.52 -17.11
N VAL A 1044 10.83 26.65 -16.52
CA VAL A 1044 11.42 26.70 -15.18
C VAL A 1044 10.29 26.87 -14.16
N PRO A 1045 10.16 25.98 -13.16
CA PRO A 1045 9.16 26.15 -12.12
C PRO A 1045 9.56 27.28 -11.15
N PRO A 1046 8.59 27.92 -10.47
CA PRO A 1046 8.88 28.88 -9.41
C PRO A 1046 9.66 28.22 -8.27
N SER A 1047 10.65 28.93 -7.75
CA SER A 1047 11.44 28.47 -6.60
C SER A 1047 10.58 28.51 -5.32
N ARG A 1048 10.37 27.37 -4.67
CA ARG A 1048 9.48 27.22 -3.50
C ARG A 1048 10.20 27.19 -2.15
N PHE A 1049 11.48 26.81 -2.14
CA PHE A 1049 12.34 26.79 -0.95
C PHE A 1049 13.81 26.90 -1.36
N SER A 1050 14.71 27.03 -0.39
CA SER A 1050 16.13 27.30 -0.64
C SER A 1050 16.84 26.28 -1.55
N GLY A 1051 16.31 25.05 -1.68
CA GLY A 1051 16.85 23.99 -2.51
C GLY A 1051 16.38 23.94 -3.97
N THR A 1052 15.43 24.78 -4.41
CA THR A 1052 14.86 24.76 -5.77
C THR A 1052 15.36 25.90 -6.65
N GLY A 1053 16.68 26.06 -6.73
CA GLY A 1053 17.32 27.06 -7.60
C GLY A 1053 17.08 26.81 -9.08
N MET A 1054 17.00 27.89 -9.86
CA MET A 1054 17.03 27.83 -11.33
C MET A 1054 18.43 27.47 -11.81
N SER A 1055 19.45 28.15 -11.27
CA SER A 1055 20.85 27.90 -11.64
C SER A 1055 21.77 27.90 -10.42
N LYS A 1056 22.91 27.22 -10.57
CA LYS A 1056 23.92 27.04 -9.55
C LYS A 1056 25.31 27.20 -10.14
N TYR A 1057 26.15 27.98 -9.45
CA TYR A 1057 27.56 28.16 -9.76
C TYR A 1057 28.40 27.84 -8.52
N VAL A 1058 29.52 27.16 -8.73
CA VAL A 1058 30.53 26.87 -7.70
C VAL A 1058 31.86 27.37 -8.20
N PHE A 1059 32.54 28.17 -7.38
CA PHE A 1059 33.84 28.75 -7.65
C PHE A 1059 34.86 28.20 -6.65
N ALA A 1060 36.08 27.98 -7.12
CA ALA A 1060 37.18 27.46 -6.31
C ALA A 1060 38.44 28.27 -6.63
N ALA A 1061 39.08 28.83 -5.61
CA ALA A 1061 40.24 29.70 -5.77
C ALA A 1061 41.23 29.59 -4.59
N PRO A 1062 42.50 30.03 -4.76
CA PRO A 1062 43.51 30.00 -3.70
C PRO A 1062 43.22 30.94 -2.53
N CYS A 1063 42.40 31.99 -2.70
CA CYS A 1063 42.03 32.92 -1.63
C CYS A 1063 40.50 33.10 -1.54
N PRO A 1064 39.97 33.35 -0.33
CA PRO A 1064 38.53 33.49 -0.11
C PRO A 1064 37.94 34.77 -0.72
N ASP A 1065 38.73 35.84 -0.84
CA ASP A 1065 38.30 37.11 -1.47
C ASP A 1065 37.98 36.92 -2.96
N GLU A 1066 38.83 36.20 -3.69
CA GLU A 1066 38.59 35.89 -5.11
C GLU A 1066 37.32 35.05 -5.30
N VAL A 1067 37.06 34.09 -4.40
CA VAL A 1067 35.80 33.35 -4.38
C VAL A 1067 34.61 34.29 -4.14
N ALA A 1068 34.71 35.22 -3.19
CA ALA A 1068 33.65 36.18 -2.89
C ALA A 1068 33.38 37.13 -4.06
N GLU A 1069 34.42 37.59 -4.75
CA GLU A 1069 34.31 38.41 -5.96
C GLU A 1069 33.60 37.66 -7.09
N LEU A 1070 33.94 36.39 -7.34
CA LEU A 1070 33.29 35.55 -8.35
C LEU A 1070 31.82 35.26 -8.01
N VAL A 1071 31.50 35.00 -6.74
CA VAL A 1071 30.13 34.85 -6.25
C VAL A 1071 29.34 36.14 -6.49
N ALA A 1072 29.89 37.30 -6.14
CA ALA A 1072 29.25 38.60 -6.35
C ALA A 1072 29.07 38.90 -7.85
N LEU A 1073 30.05 38.54 -8.68
CA LEU A 1073 29.98 38.70 -10.14
C LEU A 1073 28.88 37.83 -10.74
N ALA A 1074 28.69 36.60 -10.24
CA ALA A 1074 27.61 35.73 -10.69
C ALA A 1074 26.23 36.29 -10.32
N GLU A 1075 26.09 36.81 -9.09
CA GLU A 1075 24.82 37.42 -8.65
C GLU A 1075 24.46 38.70 -9.43
N ALA A 1076 25.45 39.48 -9.86
CA ALA A 1076 25.23 40.74 -10.57
C ALA A 1076 25.22 40.60 -12.11
N GLY A 1077 25.96 39.63 -12.64
CA GLY A 1077 26.27 39.51 -14.07
C GLY A 1077 25.46 38.45 -14.81
N VAL A 1078 24.77 37.54 -14.11
CA VAL A 1078 23.89 36.55 -14.76
C VAL A 1078 22.52 37.15 -15.04
N VAL A 1079 22.10 37.12 -16.30
CA VAL A 1079 20.82 37.67 -16.77
C VAL A 1079 19.94 36.55 -17.28
N ALA A 1080 18.72 36.45 -16.75
CA ALA A 1080 17.69 35.54 -17.23
C ALA A 1080 16.38 36.30 -17.47
N THR A 1081 15.74 36.09 -18.61
CA THR A 1081 14.40 36.63 -18.91
C THR A 1081 13.45 35.50 -19.31
N PHE A 1082 12.18 35.65 -18.93
CA PHE A 1082 11.11 34.72 -19.22
C PHE A 1082 10.16 35.33 -20.27
N GLU A 1083 9.48 34.49 -21.04
CA GLU A 1083 8.44 34.93 -21.97
C GLU A 1083 7.32 35.66 -21.20
N GLU A 1084 6.80 36.76 -21.75
CA GLU A 1084 5.61 37.41 -21.19
C GLU A 1084 4.41 36.48 -21.42
N GLU A 1085 3.79 36.00 -20.33
CA GLU A 1085 2.47 35.38 -20.43
C GLU A 1085 1.46 36.46 -20.86
N ASP A 1086 0.84 36.28 -22.04
CA ASP A 1086 -0.37 37.03 -22.41
C ASP A 1086 -1.41 36.84 -21.29
N ARG A 1087 -1.59 37.88 -20.48
CA ARG A 1087 -2.42 37.88 -19.27
C ARG A 1087 -3.91 37.75 -19.54
#